data_AF-A0A3D2H0D3-F1
#
_entry.id   AF-A0A3D2H0D3-F1
#
_cell.length_a   1.000
_cell.length_b   1.000
_cell.length_c   1.000
_cell.angle_alpha   90.00
_cell.angle_beta   90.00
_cell.angle_gamma   90.00
#
_symmetry.space_group_name_H-M   'P 1'
#
loop_
_entity.id
_entity.type
_entity.pdbx_description
1 polymer ?
#
loop_
_entity_poly.entity_id
_entity_poly.type
_entity_poly.pdbx_seq_one_letter_code
_entity_poly.pdbx_strand_id
1 'polypeptide(L)'
;MKFRKMASVLLAASLLIGCAAAENRTIFKKLSEEESMANEALPVEERAESFSPAGLLSLKDRAAILVQDDTSRLYSLYTWQPGQQEMALVASNMYRAGGYAQLKDLQERLENLKEDALAGTELPDAAHCFSMLVTDGEKVYGINHLTGGIFTISGENGKAVYTDVATVQDTKIFIQEEEDYSYALLPDTVAASGNTVLMLMNTWDDKGRVINLYALSLTDGSVRKANVENVRNVCAYKDGKFLVIASQKKEDWDENGNRIPQMAMVYDPATDTTTMLSSSIGVRDDFSYQQLVYSEALDAVLYCDSTQIMGTTNFQKATLYAYLPMEGYHVAIVGDTIVSADYSSGIFARTLTENYQPNHVIHLSGTSVWGGIRYYAMDYPEVAVVSDSDIDSASAEEVARAFASGDDAPDIVSAYVNSYTSRDAAGGLAIERLNQKGYCKDLSVYPAVKAYVESLNPVFRDFVTDQNGKIFALPISVSGAYAFTINPTVFGEMGLTMDDIPTNFIDLCAFVTRWNDEFVEDYPNFAPLDSTEKYKDRMFRLALREWKGYCQATNQDLHFDDPIFREMVAAIDAMRCDRIEESNKKTSDEESDYKQPLIFTGSWMLNSYYDGDVTFGKDKMPKLIQMTLTKDTAFYLGQGIEIELMFVNPRTTDSDEIGTMLEYVIKNIRDEQKVELVAGCTTPIENPWYEEQRKQNEADLVMYQKAYDEASAEEKNAYKEQLDEFKRYMEQSAESDRYTVSPAYIQRYQDVILPALYIGKPTVLDSTDNTSGLKTLVQRYIDGQITLDQFIREADGKLRMIQLENQ
;
A
#
# COMPACT_ATOMS: atom_id res chain seq x y z
N MET A 1 -30.83 57.77 21.53
CA MET A 1 -30.84 56.67 20.53
C MET A 1 -29.75 56.77 19.45
N LYS A 2 -28.92 57.83 19.37
CA LYS A 2 -27.80 57.93 18.40
C LYS A 2 -26.40 57.56 18.93
N PHE A 3 -26.23 57.37 20.25
CA PHE A 3 -24.93 56.97 20.84
C PHE A 3 -24.71 55.45 20.94
N ARG A 4 -25.76 54.64 20.83
CA ARG A 4 -25.66 53.16 20.90
C ARG A 4 -25.30 52.48 19.57
N LYS A 5 -25.44 53.16 18.42
CA LYS A 5 -25.05 52.60 17.11
C LYS A 5 -23.59 52.88 16.75
N MET A 6 -22.96 53.91 17.34
CA MET A 6 -21.54 54.20 17.10
C MET A 6 -20.62 53.27 17.92
N ALA A 7 -21.05 52.87 19.13
CA ALA A 7 -20.29 51.92 19.94
C ALA A 7 -20.26 50.51 19.33
N SER A 8 -21.34 50.04 18.68
CA SER A 8 -21.36 48.72 18.02
C SER A 8 -20.55 48.69 16.73
N VAL A 9 -20.46 49.81 16.00
CA VAL A 9 -19.64 49.92 14.79
C VAL A 9 -18.16 50.09 15.15
N LEU A 10 -17.83 50.77 16.26
CA LEU A 10 -16.46 50.81 16.77
C LEU A 10 -16.02 49.47 17.37
N LEU A 11 -16.91 48.72 18.05
CA LEU A 11 -16.58 47.38 18.57
C LEU A 11 -16.37 46.36 17.42
N ALA A 12 -17.15 46.47 16.33
CA ALA A 12 -16.96 45.66 15.12
C ALA A 12 -15.72 46.09 14.31
N ALA A 13 -15.36 47.38 14.31
CA ALA A 13 -14.16 47.86 13.63
C ALA A 13 -12.87 47.63 14.42
N SER A 14 -12.93 47.53 15.76
CA SER A 14 -11.78 47.15 16.59
C SER A 14 -11.55 45.63 16.67
N LEU A 15 -12.49 44.82 16.15
CA LEU A 15 -12.30 43.38 15.90
C LEU A 15 -11.72 43.08 14.50
N LEU A 16 -11.51 44.11 13.68
CA LEU A 16 -10.92 44.03 12.33
C LEU A 16 -9.48 44.57 12.28
N ILE A 17 -8.84 44.73 13.44
CA ILE A 17 -7.39 44.94 13.54
C ILE A 17 -6.76 43.60 13.92
N GLY A 18 -6.41 42.82 12.91
CA GLY A 18 -5.30 41.86 12.93
C GLY A 18 -5.33 40.74 13.98
N CYS A 19 -6.38 39.92 14.00
CA CYS A 19 -6.20 38.50 14.28
C CYS A 19 -6.48 37.77 12.96
N ALA A 20 -5.44 37.30 12.27
CA ALA A 20 -5.65 36.31 11.23
C ALA A 20 -6.40 35.13 11.87
N ALA A 21 -7.52 34.71 11.28
CA ALA A 21 -8.15 33.47 11.70
C ALA A 21 -7.13 32.34 11.53
N ALA A 22 -7.05 31.40 12.48
CA ALA A 22 -6.17 30.25 12.36
C ALA A 22 -6.47 29.51 11.04
N GLU A 23 -5.42 29.24 10.29
CA GLU A 23 -5.46 28.54 9.01
C GLU A 23 -5.50 27.04 9.24
N ASN A 24 -6.70 26.47 9.37
CA ASN A 24 -6.90 25.02 9.45
C ASN A 24 -7.78 24.57 8.29
N ARG A 25 -7.17 24.25 7.14
CA ARG A 25 -7.92 23.89 5.94
C ARG A 25 -7.20 22.96 4.99
N THR A 26 -7.99 22.37 4.11
CA THR A 26 -7.54 21.65 2.91
C THR A 26 -7.49 22.66 1.76
N ILE A 27 -6.29 22.93 1.23
CA ILE A 27 -6.07 23.86 0.10
C ILE A 27 -6.47 23.18 -1.21
N PHE A 28 -6.09 21.91 -1.35
CA PHE A 28 -6.41 21.07 -2.49
C PHE A 28 -6.71 19.66 -1.99
N LYS A 29 -7.78 19.07 -2.51
CA LYS A 29 -8.17 17.69 -2.27
C LYS A 29 -8.03 16.97 -3.60
N LYS A 30 -7.14 15.99 -3.68
CA LYS A 30 -7.07 15.12 -4.85
C LYS A 30 -8.41 14.40 -4.97
N LEU A 31 -8.93 14.34 -6.19
CA LEU A 31 -10.14 13.57 -6.49
C LEU A 31 -9.94 12.13 -6.01
N SER A 32 -10.98 11.51 -5.47
CA SER A 32 -11.02 10.05 -5.32
C SER A 32 -10.84 9.39 -6.69
N GLU A 33 -10.50 8.11 -6.71
CA GLU A 33 -10.39 7.36 -7.97
C GLU A 33 -11.69 7.44 -8.78
N GLU A 34 -12.84 7.25 -8.12
CA GLU A 34 -14.17 7.38 -8.73
C GLU A 34 -14.46 8.80 -9.24
N GLU A 35 -14.12 9.85 -8.47
CA GLU A 35 -14.27 11.24 -8.92
C GLU A 35 -13.32 11.58 -10.06
N SER A 36 -12.08 11.08 -10.04
CA SER A 36 -11.10 11.27 -11.12
C SER A 36 -11.62 10.66 -12.41
N MET A 37 -12.20 9.47 -12.32
CA MET A 37 -12.83 8.78 -13.46
C MET A 37 -14.06 9.53 -13.99
N ALA A 38 -14.96 9.96 -13.11
CA ALA A 38 -16.12 10.76 -13.49
C ALA A 38 -15.71 12.07 -14.16
N ASN A 39 -14.61 12.65 -13.66
CA ASN A 39 -14.01 13.86 -14.20
C ASN A 39 -13.40 13.63 -15.59
N GLU A 40 -12.70 12.52 -15.82
CA GLU A 40 -12.15 12.16 -17.13
C GLU A 40 -13.23 11.92 -18.20
N ALA A 41 -14.43 11.47 -17.81
CA ALA A 41 -15.54 11.30 -18.74
C ALA A 41 -16.12 12.63 -19.26
N LEU A 42 -15.81 13.76 -18.61
CA LEU A 42 -16.24 15.09 -19.04
C LEU A 42 -15.38 15.59 -20.23
N PRO A 43 -15.94 16.46 -21.09
CA PRO A 43 -15.15 17.24 -22.05
C PRO A 43 -13.97 17.91 -21.34
N VAL A 44 -12.80 18.01 -22.00
CA VAL A 44 -11.55 18.55 -21.40
C VAL A 44 -11.78 19.91 -20.74
N GLU A 45 -12.63 20.75 -21.32
CA GLU A 45 -12.95 22.10 -20.83
C GLU A 45 -13.82 22.11 -19.56
N GLU A 46 -14.46 20.99 -19.23
CA GLU A 46 -15.35 20.82 -18.08
C GLU A 46 -14.72 19.98 -16.95
N ARG A 47 -13.52 19.43 -17.18
CA ARG A 47 -12.80 18.65 -16.16
C ARG A 47 -12.29 19.56 -15.05
N ALA A 48 -12.52 19.15 -13.81
CA ALA A 48 -11.79 19.64 -12.64
C ALA A 48 -10.29 19.33 -12.78
N GLU A 49 -9.44 20.20 -12.25
CA GLU A 49 -8.01 19.98 -12.24
C GLU A 49 -7.66 18.83 -11.27
N SER A 50 -6.92 17.82 -11.76
CA SER A 50 -6.29 16.78 -10.94
C SER A 50 -4.80 16.81 -11.16
N PHE A 51 -4.05 16.92 -10.07
CA PHE A 51 -2.60 16.91 -10.08
C PHE A 51 -2.06 16.29 -8.79
N SER A 52 -0.89 15.68 -8.89
CA SER A 52 -0.20 15.06 -7.78
C SER A 52 0.88 16.00 -7.23
N PRO A 53 0.85 16.36 -5.93
CA PRO A 53 1.91 17.16 -5.34
C PRO A 53 3.28 16.46 -5.46
N ALA A 54 4.29 17.20 -5.90
CA ALA A 54 5.63 16.67 -6.18
C ALA A 54 6.75 17.43 -5.45
N GLY A 55 6.43 18.50 -4.73
CA GLY A 55 7.39 19.23 -3.89
C GLY A 55 6.81 20.50 -3.29
N LEU A 56 7.36 20.91 -2.14
CA LEU A 56 7.04 22.16 -1.45
C LEU A 56 8.32 22.93 -1.10
N LEU A 57 8.29 24.25 -1.27
CA LEU A 57 9.38 25.16 -0.90
C LEU A 57 8.86 26.30 -0.03
N SER A 58 9.64 26.66 1.00
CA SER A 58 9.33 27.77 1.91
C SER A 58 9.89 29.08 1.36
N LEU A 59 9.03 29.95 0.79
CA LEU A 59 9.41 31.33 0.50
C LEU A 59 9.00 32.21 1.69
N LYS A 60 9.54 33.43 1.73
CA LYS A 60 9.38 34.35 2.85
C LYS A 60 7.92 34.65 3.23
N ASP A 61 7.05 34.80 2.23
CA ASP A 61 5.65 35.20 2.40
C ASP A 61 4.63 34.19 1.88
N ARG A 62 5.09 33.09 1.26
CA ARG A 62 4.26 32.08 0.59
C ARG A 62 4.97 30.73 0.49
N ALA A 63 4.22 29.67 0.23
CA ALA A 63 4.76 28.40 -0.21
C ALA A 63 4.79 28.37 -1.74
N ALA A 64 5.83 27.80 -2.32
CA ALA A 64 5.80 27.36 -3.72
C ALA A 64 5.53 25.87 -3.76
N ILE A 65 4.64 25.49 -4.66
CA ILE A 65 4.02 24.16 -4.71
C ILE A 65 4.25 23.62 -6.11
N LEU A 66 5.05 22.55 -6.20
CA LEU A 66 5.24 21.83 -7.45
C LEU A 66 4.19 20.73 -7.52
N VAL A 67 3.43 20.69 -8.62
CA VAL A 67 2.46 19.63 -8.88
C VAL A 67 2.73 19.01 -10.25
N GLN A 68 2.56 17.70 -10.34
CA GLN A 68 2.59 16.95 -11.59
C GLN A 68 1.18 16.80 -12.11
N ASP A 69 0.97 17.10 -13.38
CA ASP A 69 -0.30 16.80 -14.06
C ASP A 69 -0.47 15.28 -14.18
N ASP A 70 -1.58 14.73 -13.72
CA ASP A 70 -1.81 13.27 -13.69
C ASP A 70 -1.87 12.66 -15.10
N THR A 71 -2.17 13.48 -16.13
CA THR A 71 -2.28 13.06 -17.53
C THR A 71 -1.02 13.29 -18.36
N SER A 72 0.02 13.88 -17.77
CA SER A 72 1.27 14.17 -18.48
C SER A 72 2.52 14.01 -17.59
N ARG A 73 3.70 14.01 -18.19
CA ARG A 73 4.97 14.07 -17.44
C ARG A 73 5.36 15.50 -17.07
N LEU A 74 4.44 16.45 -17.25
CA LEU A 74 4.70 17.87 -17.05
C LEU A 74 4.35 18.31 -15.64
N TYR A 75 5.06 19.34 -15.23
CA TYR A 75 4.92 19.93 -13.91
C TYR A 75 4.44 21.37 -14.05
N SER A 76 3.68 21.78 -13.04
CA SER A 76 3.27 23.17 -12.86
C SER A 76 3.70 23.65 -11.47
N LEU A 77 4.15 24.89 -11.42
CA LEU A 77 4.51 25.60 -10.20
C LEU A 77 3.38 26.54 -9.82
N TYR A 78 2.88 26.35 -8.61
CA TYR A 78 1.90 27.20 -7.97
C TYR A 78 2.50 27.92 -6.77
N THR A 79 1.81 28.95 -6.29
CA THR A 79 2.08 29.57 -4.99
C THR A 79 0.82 29.64 -4.14
N TRP A 80 1.00 29.59 -2.82
CA TRP A 80 -0.08 29.77 -1.87
C TRP A 80 0.43 30.50 -0.62
N GLN A 81 -0.36 31.40 -0.05
CA GLN A 81 -0.06 32.07 1.22
C GLN A 81 -1.30 32.10 2.14
N PRO A 82 -1.11 32.26 3.47
CA PRO A 82 -2.21 32.46 4.39
C PRO A 82 -3.21 33.53 3.91
N GLY A 83 -4.50 33.23 4.02
CA GLY A 83 -5.62 34.02 3.52
C GLY A 83 -6.04 33.75 2.07
N GLN A 84 -5.24 33.07 1.24
CA GLN A 84 -5.65 32.71 -0.13
C GLN A 84 -6.55 31.49 -0.15
N GLN A 85 -7.67 31.54 -0.88
CA GLN A 85 -8.60 30.41 -1.01
C GLN A 85 -8.04 29.31 -1.92
N GLU A 86 -7.55 29.71 -3.09
CA GLU A 86 -7.00 28.81 -4.11
C GLU A 86 -5.52 29.09 -4.33
N MET A 87 -4.81 28.11 -4.87
CA MET A 87 -3.42 28.29 -5.29
C MET A 87 -3.36 29.16 -6.55
N ALA A 88 -2.30 29.95 -6.69
CA ALA A 88 -2.08 30.78 -7.87
C ALA A 88 -1.03 30.13 -8.78
N LEU A 89 -1.40 29.81 -10.03
CA LEU A 89 -0.47 29.30 -11.04
C LEU A 89 0.62 30.34 -11.32
N VAL A 90 1.87 29.92 -11.22
CA VAL A 90 3.05 30.71 -11.59
C VAL A 90 3.52 30.30 -12.98
N ALA A 91 3.81 29.02 -13.17
CA ALA A 91 4.41 28.49 -14.39
C ALA A 91 3.86 27.10 -14.68
N SER A 92 3.49 26.83 -15.93
CA SER A 92 3.10 25.49 -16.42
C SER A 92 4.09 24.96 -17.46
N ASN A 93 3.88 23.71 -17.88
CA ASN A 93 4.67 23.00 -18.89
C ASN A 93 6.16 22.89 -18.52
N MET A 94 6.47 22.78 -17.24
CA MET A 94 7.83 22.51 -16.77
C MET A 94 8.14 21.02 -16.92
N TYR A 95 9.40 20.66 -17.12
CA TYR A 95 9.81 19.26 -17.29
C TYR A 95 10.88 18.88 -16.25
N ARG A 96 10.66 17.74 -15.58
CA ARG A 96 11.63 17.17 -14.65
C ARG A 96 12.53 16.18 -15.38
N ALA A 97 13.84 16.41 -15.39
CA ALA A 97 14.82 15.42 -15.80
C ALA A 97 14.81 14.28 -14.76
N GLY A 98 14.16 13.16 -15.11
CA GLY A 98 13.91 12.03 -14.22
C GLY A 98 15.18 11.27 -13.79
N GLY A 99 15.01 10.27 -12.92
CA GLY A 99 16.04 9.27 -12.62
C GLY A 99 15.93 8.10 -13.58
N TYR A 100 17.03 7.73 -14.23
CA TYR A 100 17.08 6.59 -15.16
C TYR A 100 18.10 5.57 -14.68
N ALA A 101 17.87 4.31 -15.02
CA ALA A 101 18.76 3.21 -14.67
C ALA A 101 20.17 3.39 -15.26
N GLN A 102 20.27 4.03 -16.44
CA GLN A 102 21.55 4.38 -17.06
C GLN A 102 21.57 5.85 -17.48
N LEU A 103 22.74 6.47 -17.35
CA LEU A 103 22.98 7.86 -17.75
C LEU A 103 22.69 8.09 -19.24
N LYS A 104 22.99 7.09 -20.09
CA LYS A 104 22.76 7.15 -21.53
C LYS A 104 21.26 7.28 -21.87
N ASP A 105 20.41 6.53 -21.19
CA ASP A 105 18.95 6.54 -21.44
C ASP A 105 18.36 7.92 -21.11
N LEU A 106 18.84 8.53 -20.02
CA LEU A 106 18.45 9.89 -19.65
C LEU A 106 18.93 10.93 -20.68
N GLN A 107 20.17 10.79 -21.18
CA GLN A 107 20.72 11.68 -22.21
C GLN A 107 19.94 11.57 -23.51
N GLU A 108 19.72 10.35 -24.01
CA GLU A 108 18.92 10.08 -25.22
C GLU A 108 17.50 10.63 -25.07
N ARG A 109 16.91 10.49 -23.88
CA ARG A 109 15.60 11.05 -23.61
C ARG A 109 15.56 12.57 -23.67
N LEU A 110 16.54 13.25 -23.08
CA LEU A 110 16.61 14.71 -23.14
C LEU A 110 16.85 15.22 -24.56
N GLU A 111 17.61 14.48 -25.38
CA GLU A 111 17.78 14.79 -26.81
C GLU A 111 16.46 14.64 -27.59
N ASN A 112 15.61 13.69 -27.18
CA ASN A 112 14.34 13.37 -27.82
C ASN A 112 13.10 13.94 -27.08
N LEU A 113 13.26 14.95 -26.21
CA LEU A 113 12.19 15.58 -25.42
C LEU A 113 10.92 15.94 -26.23
N LYS A 114 11.09 16.31 -27.50
CA LYS A 114 9.98 16.71 -28.39
C LYS A 114 9.04 15.56 -28.72
N GLU A 115 9.48 14.32 -28.60
CA GLU A 115 8.66 13.13 -28.81
C GLU A 115 7.64 12.92 -27.67
N ASP A 116 7.84 13.57 -26.52
CA ASP A 116 6.93 13.53 -25.36
C ASP A 116 5.83 14.59 -25.40
N ALA A 117 5.92 15.55 -26.31
CA ALA A 117 5.00 16.66 -26.36
C ALA A 117 3.66 16.21 -26.95
N LEU A 118 2.57 16.37 -26.20
CA LEU A 118 1.24 16.44 -26.80
C LEU A 118 1.23 17.55 -27.87
N ALA A 119 0.60 17.28 -29.01
CA ALA A 119 0.63 18.19 -30.17
C ALA A 119 0.22 19.63 -29.78
N GLY A 120 1.14 20.58 -29.93
CA GLY A 120 0.93 21.99 -29.60
C GLY A 120 1.41 22.43 -28.21
N THR A 121 1.95 21.53 -27.40
CA THR A 121 2.53 21.85 -26.09
C THR A 121 3.97 22.36 -26.24
N GLU A 122 4.25 23.52 -25.66
CA GLU A 122 5.59 24.13 -25.65
C GLU A 122 6.38 23.58 -24.45
N LEU A 123 7.40 22.77 -24.72
CA LEU A 123 8.31 22.20 -23.71
C LEU A 123 9.54 23.10 -23.49
N PRO A 124 10.17 23.06 -22.30
CA PRO A 124 11.48 23.68 -22.10
C PRO A 124 12.52 23.00 -22.99
N ASP A 125 13.62 23.69 -23.28
CA ASP A 125 14.79 23.02 -23.83
C ASP A 125 15.43 22.10 -22.77
N ALA A 126 16.32 21.20 -23.23
CA ALA A 126 16.98 20.24 -22.37
C ALA A 126 17.82 20.90 -21.25
N ALA A 127 18.30 22.13 -21.44
CA ALA A 127 19.09 22.84 -20.43
C ALA A 127 18.20 23.35 -19.28
N HIS A 128 16.94 23.70 -19.58
CA HIS A 128 15.95 24.19 -18.63
C HIS A 128 15.01 23.11 -18.05
N CYS A 129 15.29 21.84 -18.33
CA CYS A 129 14.73 20.75 -17.54
C CYS A 129 15.34 20.78 -16.13
N PHE A 130 14.51 20.69 -15.09
CA PHE A 130 14.99 20.71 -13.71
C PHE A 130 15.09 19.31 -13.14
N SER A 131 15.96 19.10 -12.17
CA SER A 131 16.08 17.83 -11.44
C SER A 131 15.80 18.04 -9.96
N MET A 132 16.18 19.22 -9.48
CA MET A 132 15.94 19.74 -8.15
C MET A 132 15.31 21.12 -8.27
N LEU A 133 14.35 21.42 -7.38
CA LEU A 133 13.90 22.78 -7.13
C LEU A 133 14.38 23.22 -5.75
N VAL A 134 14.91 24.44 -5.67
CA VAL A 134 15.40 25.05 -4.43
C VAL A 134 15.00 26.52 -4.38
N THR A 135 15.12 27.14 -3.21
CA THR A 135 14.81 28.57 -3.03
C THR A 135 15.81 29.26 -2.12
N ASP A 136 16.12 30.51 -2.41
CA ASP A 136 16.86 31.41 -1.52
C ASP A 136 15.92 32.13 -0.51
N GLY A 137 14.63 31.80 -0.52
CA GLY A 137 13.55 32.45 0.24
C GLY A 137 12.78 33.51 -0.55
N GLU A 138 13.26 33.94 -1.72
CA GLU A 138 12.60 34.93 -2.58
C GLU A 138 12.27 34.38 -3.98
N LYS A 139 13.18 33.60 -4.56
CA LYS A 139 13.06 33.04 -5.91
C LYS A 139 13.08 31.51 -5.88
N VAL A 140 12.48 30.91 -6.89
CA VAL A 140 12.58 29.47 -7.15
C VAL A 140 13.66 29.24 -8.21
N TYR A 141 14.56 28.30 -7.93
CA TYR A 141 15.64 27.91 -8.81
C TYR A 141 15.43 26.47 -9.25
N GLY A 142 15.62 26.21 -10.55
CA GLY A 142 15.83 24.88 -11.09
C GLY A 142 17.32 24.59 -11.19
N ILE A 143 17.71 23.37 -10.82
CA ILE A 143 19.05 22.84 -11.05
C ILE A 143 18.94 21.58 -11.89
N ASN A 144 19.66 21.55 -13.01
CA ASN A 144 19.77 20.39 -13.88
C ASN A 144 21.03 19.61 -13.51
N HIS A 145 20.87 18.38 -13.02
CA HIS A 145 22.00 17.58 -12.54
C HIS A 145 22.93 17.10 -13.66
N LEU A 146 22.47 17.05 -14.92
CA LEU A 146 23.28 16.61 -16.05
C LEU A 146 24.08 17.73 -16.67
N THR A 147 23.41 18.83 -16.99
CA THR A 147 24.06 19.98 -17.64
C THR A 147 24.79 20.85 -16.62
N GLY A 148 24.44 20.71 -15.34
CA GLY A 148 24.85 21.63 -14.28
C GLY A 148 24.12 22.98 -14.34
N GLY A 149 23.16 23.17 -15.25
CA GLY A 149 22.45 24.45 -15.40
C GLY A 149 21.73 24.85 -14.12
N ILE A 150 21.96 26.09 -13.67
CA ILE A 150 21.24 26.73 -12.56
C ILE A 150 20.49 27.92 -13.14
N PHE A 151 19.17 27.93 -13.00
CA PHE A 151 18.30 28.95 -13.58
C PHE A 151 17.16 29.30 -12.62
N THR A 152 16.70 30.54 -12.65
CA THR A 152 15.47 30.92 -11.93
C THR A 152 14.25 30.55 -12.75
N ILE A 153 13.18 30.17 -12.07
CA ILE A 153 11.87 29.87 -12.67
C ILE A 153 10.89 30.94 -12.21
N SER A 154 10.26 31.59 -13.19
CA SER A 154 9.22 32.60 -12.98
C SER A 154 8.08 32.39 -13.97
N GLY A 155 7.04 33.23 -13.87
CA GLY A 155 5.84 33.12 -14.68
C GLY A 155 5.51 34.40 -15.44
N GLU A 156 5.16 34.27 -16.71
CA GLU A 156 4.48 35.33 -17.48
C GLU A 156 3.21 34.76 -18.13
N ASN A 157 2.04 35.26 -17.71
CA ASN A 157 0.72 34.76 -18.15
C ASN A 157 0.55 33.23 -17.96
N GLY A 158 1.09 32.68 -16.87
CA GLY A 158 1.03 31.25 -16.54
C GLY A 158 2.06 30.37 -17.25
N LYS A 159 2.87 30.93 -18.16
CA LYS A 159 3.97 30.20 -18.82
C LYS A 159 5.27 30.32 -18.04
N ALA A 160 6.04 29.22 -18.00
CA ALA A 160 7.38 29.22 -17.42
C ALA A 160 8.33 30.16 -18.18
N VAL A 161 8.99 31.04 -17.44
CA VAL A 161 10.09 31.89 -17.92
C VAL A 161 11.33 31.54 -17.13
N TYR A 162 12.34 31.05 -17.86
CA TYR A 162 13.62 30.64 -17.31
C TYR A 162 14.66 31.76 -17.48
N THR A 163 15.54 31.92 -16.49
CA THR A 163 16.67 32.85 -16.60
C THR A 163 17.91 32.18 -16.04
N ASP A 164 18.91 31.97 -16.90
CA ASP A 164 20.19 31.40 -16.52
C ASP A 164 20.88 32.23 -15.43
N VAL A 165 21.42 31.55 -14.44
CA VAL A 165 22.15 32.14 -13.32
C VAL A 165 23.61 31.72 -13.36
N ALA A 166 23.86 30.41 -13.34
CA ALA A 166 25.20 29.83 -13.29
C ALA A 166 25.20 28.39 -13.82
N THR A 167 26.39 27.78 -13.83
CA THR A 167 26.55 26.36 -14.14
C THR A 167 27.39 25.72 -13.05
N VAL A 168 26.93 24.59 -12.50
CA VAL A 168 27.67 23.81 -11.51
C VAL A 168 29.06 23.47 -12.07
N GLN A 169 30.10 23.86 -11.35
CA GLN A 169 31.48 23.75 -11.81
C GLN A 169 32.01 22.30 -11.83
N ASP A 170 31.44 21.42 -11.01
CA ASP A 170 31.75 20.00 -10.97
C ASP A 170 30.47 19.16 -10.92
N THR A 171 30.02 18.68 -12.08
CA THR A 171 28.82 17.84 -12.20
C THR A 171 29.09 16.38 -11.88
N LYS A 172 30.36 15.96 -11.68
CA LYS A 172 30.68 14.55 -11.38
C LYS A 172 30.09 14.08 -10.05
N ILE A 173 29.80 15.00 -9.15
CA ILE A 173 29.09 14.69 -7.90
C ILE A 173 27.70 14.08 -8.13
N PHE A 174 27.11 14.28 -9.31
CA PHE A 174 25.82 13.73 -9.72
C PHE A 174 25.95 12.47 -10.58
N ILE A 175 27.14 11.87 -10.68
CA ILE A 175 27.36 10.70 -11.54
C ILE A 175 28.07 9.63 -10.72
N GLN A 176 27.51 8.42 -10.71
CA GLN A 176 28.21 7.23 -10.25
C GLN A 176 28.66 6.42 -11.47
N GLU A 177 29.96 6.14 -11.53
CA GLU A 177 30.59 5.32 -12.56
C GLU A 177 30.85 3.92 -11.99
N GLU A 178 30.35 2.89 -12.67
CA GLU A 178 30.66 1.48 -12.45
C GLU A 178 31.55 0.96 -13.59
N GLU A 179 32.03 -0.29 -13.51
CA GLU A 179 32.95 -0.85 -14.53
C GLU A 179 32.38 -0.79 -15.96
N ASP A 180 31.09 -1.08 -16.14
CA ASP A 180 30.45 -1.23 -17.45
C ASP A 180 29.33 -0.20 -17.76
N TYR A 181 28.93 0.61 -16.77
CA TYR A 181 27.85 1.59 -16.94
C TYR A 181 27.98 2.75 -15.95
N SER A 182 27.20 3.81 -16.16
CA SER A 182 27.08 4.92 -15.22
C SER A 182 25.63 5.31 -15.04
N TYR A 183 25.31 5.86 -13.89
CA TYR A 183 23.97 6.36 -13.60
C TYR A 183 24.05 7.73 -12.93
N ALA A 184 22.98 8.50 -13.12
CA ALA A 184 22.83 9.80 -12.49
C ALA A 184 22.40 9.64 -11.02
N LEU A 185 23.01 10.44 -10.14
CA LEU A 185 22.69 10.54 -8.73
C LEU A 185 21.87 11.80 -8.48
N LEU A 186 20.75 11.64 -7.77
CA LEU A 186 20.00 12.74 -7.19
C LEU A 186 20.27 12.80 -5.68
N PRO A 187 20.31 13.99 -5.06
CA PRO A 187 20.41 14.07 -3.61
C PRO A 187 19.16 13.52 -2.93
N ASP A 188 19.35 12.79 -1.84
CA ASP A 188 18.27 12.29 -0.98
C ASP A 188 17.58 13.45 -0.24
N THR A 189 18.34 14.50 0.07
CA THR A 189 17.82 15.70 0.76
C THR A 189 18.53 16.94 0.23
N VAL A 190 17.75 17.99 -0.02
CA VAL A 190 18.25 19.31 -0.39
C VAL A 190 17.72 20.35 0.59
N ALA A 191 18.58 21.29 0.96
CA ALA A 191 18.19 22.46 1.76
C ALA A 191 18.89 23.69 1.22
N ALA A 192 18.18 24.81 1.09
CA ALA A 192 18.75 26.05 0.58
C ALA A 192 18.53 27.19 1.58
N SER A 193 19.56 28.01 1.76
CA SER A 193 19.53 29.19 2.64
C SER A 193 20.40 30.27 2.01
N GLY A 194 19.78 31.37 1.59
CA GLY A 194 20.46 32.41 0.81
C GLY A 194 21.11 31.85 -0.46
N ASN A 195 22.39 32.14 -0.67
CA ASN A 195 23.12 31.71 -1.87
C ASN A 195 23.58 30.23 -1.83
N THR A 196 23.44 29.54 -0.69
CA THR A 196 23.99 28.18 -0.54
C THR A 196 22.88 27.13 -0.60
N VAL A 197 23.15 26.05 -1.33
CA VAL A 197 22.36 24.81 -1.34
C VAL A 197 23.20 23.71 -0.74
N LEU A 198 22.69 23.05 0.29
CA LEU A 198 23.21 21.79 0.79
C LEU A 198 22.54 20.61 0.09
N MET A 199 23.35 19.66 -0.37
CA MET A 199 22.92 18.44 -1.05
C MET A 199 23.48 17.24 -0.32
N LEU A 200 22.60 16.43 0.27
CA LEU A 200 22.96 15.18 0.93
C LEU A 200 22.91 14.04 -0.11
N MET A 201 24.07 13.51 -0.46
CA MET A 201 24.24 12.44 -1.43
C MET A 201 24.54 11.13 -0.72
N ASN A 202 23.75 10.09 -1.00
CA ASN A 202 24.05 8.72 -0.59
C ASN A 202 24.52 7.91 -1.81
N THR A 203 25.70 7.33 -1.70
CA THR A 203 26.26 6.39 -2.69
C THR A 203 26.61 5.07 -2.02
N TRP A 204 26.98 4.07 -2.79
CA TRP A 204 27.38 2.75 -2.29
C TRP A 204 28.76 2.38 -2.82
N ASP A 205 29.63 1.87 -1.95
CA ASP A 205 30.90 1.25 -2.32
C ASP A 205 30.99 -0.18 -1.78
N ASP A 206 32.09 -0.90 -2.06
CA ASP A 206 32.36 -2.27 -1.59
C ASP A 206 32.30 -2.43 -0.05
N LYS A 207 32.33 -1.32 0.70
CA LYS A 207 32.30 -1.24 2.16
C LYS A 207 30.97 -0.67 2.67
N GLY A 208 29.95 -0.61 1.81
CA GLY A 208 28.59 -0.20 2.11
C GLY A 208 28.28 1.26 1.78
N ARG A 209 27.24 1.79 2.41
CA ARG A 209 26.74 3.15 2.15
C ARG A 209 27.78 4.21 2.46
N VAL A 210 27.95 5.19 1.57
CA VAL A 210 28.81 6.36 1.72
C VAL A 210 27.93 7.61 1.67
N ILE A 211 28.06 8.46 2.68
CA ILE A 211 27.25 9.67 2.83
C ILE A 211 28.15 10.89 2.61
N ASN A 212 27.78 11.75 1.65
CA ASN A 212 28.49 12.98 1.36
C ASN A 212 27.53 14.18 1.42
N LEU A 213 27.93 15.23 2.15
CA LEU A 213 27.23 16.51 2.14
C LEU A 213 28.01 17.49 1.27
N TYR A 214 27.38 18.05 0.24
CA TYR A 214 27.97 19.08 -0.62
C TYR A 214 27.29 20.43 -0.42
N ALA A 215 28.07 21.50 -0.50
CA ALA A 215 27.60 22.87 -0.52
C ALA A 215 27.82 23.46 -1.92
N LEU A 216 26.72 23.84 -2.58
CA LEU A 216 26.66 24.46 -3.89
C LEU A 216 26.31 25.95 -3.75
N SER A 217 26.98 26.82 -4.49
CA SER A 217 26.67 28.24 -4.63
C SER A 217 25.76 28.48 -5.83
N LEU A 218 24.61 29.14 -5.61
CA LEU A 218 23.66 29.47 -6.68
C LEU A 218 24.21 30.53 -7.65
N THR A 219 25.06 31.44 -7.18
CA THR A 219 25.53 32.59 -7.96
C THR A 219 26.65 32.26 -8.94
N ASP A 220 27.56 31.34 -8.58
CA ASP A 220 28.74 31.02 -9.40
C ASP A 220 28.91 29.52 -9.71
N GLY A 221 28.00 28.68 -9.20
CA GLY A 221 28.02 27.24 -9.41
C GLY A 221 29.18 26.51 -8.73
N SER A 222 29.96 27.18 -7.89
CA SER A 222 31.03 26.51 -7.14
C SER A 222 30.45 25.47 -6.19
N VAL A 223 31.07 24.30 -6.14
CA VAL A 223 30.64 23.19 -5.27
C VAL A 223 31.82 22.66 -4.47
N ARG A 224 31.57 22.34 -3.21
CA ARG A 224 32.57 21.76 -2.30
C ARG A 224 31.92 20.75 -1.38
N LYS A 225 32.70 19.76 -0.93
CA LYS A 225 32.28 18.88 0.17
C LYS A 225 32.26 19.69 1.47
N ALA A 226 31.16 19.61 2.22
CA ALA A 226 31.03 20.24 3.52
C ALA A 226 31.81 19.45 4.57
N ASN A 227 32.40 20.15 5.53
CA ASN A 227 33.19 19.53 6.60
C ASN A 227 32.30 18.98 7.73
N VAL A 228 31.41 18.04 7.40
CA VAL A 228 30.53 17.34 8.34
C VAL A 228 30.41 15.87 7.92
N GLU A 229 30.61 14.95 8.86
CA GLU A 229 30.53 13.52 8.62
C GLU A 229 29.22 12.92 9.17
N ASN A 230 28.86 11.72 8.69
CA ASN A 230 27.74 10.92 9.18
C ASN A 230 26.39 11.66 9.21
N VAL A 231 26.18 12.58 8.27
CA VAL A 231 24.94 13.34 8.14
C VAL A 231 23.77 12.39 7.87
N ARG A 232 22.61 12.69 8.44
CA ARG A 232 21.35 11.96 8.28
C ARG A 232 20.26 12.82 7.67
N ASN A 233 20.24 14.12 8.00
CA ASN A 233 19.31 15.08 7.42
C ASN A 233 19.84 16.52 7.54
N VAL A 234 19.32 17.43 6.72
CA VAL A 234 19.62 18.87 6.73
C VAL A 234 18.36 19.69 6.44
N CYS A 235 18.23 20.86 7.08
CA CYS A 235 17.25 21.87 6.69
C CYS A 235 17.82 23.28 6.80
N ALA A 236 17.18 24.25 6.13
CA ALA A 236 17.51 25.66 6.31
C ALA A 236 17.32 26.07 7.78
N TYR A 237 18.15 27.00 8.26
CA TYR A 237 18.10 27.54 9.60
C TYR A 237 18.31 29.07 9.58
N LYS A 238 18.11 29.74 10.71
CA LYS A 238 18.28 31.20 10.82
C LYS A 238 19.68 31.66 10.45
N ASP A 239 19.78 32.96 10.12
CA ASP A 239 21.03 33.66 9.83
C ASP A 239 21.83 33.09 8.63
N GLY A 240 21.14 32.50 7.65
CA GLY A 240 21.78 31.92 6.46
C GLY A 240 22.53 30.61 6.74
N LYS A 241 22.22 29.95 7.85
CA LYS A 241 22.85 28.70 8.30
C LYS A 241 21.96 27.50 8.02
N PHE A 242 22.47 26.32 8.35
CA PHE A 242 21.73 25.07 8.21
C PHE A 242 21.71 24.31 9.52
N LEU A 243 20.60 23.66 9.79
CA LEU A 243 20.53 22.63 10.81
C LEU A 243 20.95 21.32 10.16
N VAL A 244 21.82 20.58 10.85
CA VAL A 244 22.35 19.29 10.40
C VAL A 244 22.09 18.27 11.50
N ILE A 245 21.40 17.19 11.15
CA ILE A 245 21.29 15.99 11.98
C ILE A 245 22.35 15.01 11.53
N ALA A 246 23.18 14.53 12.46
CA ALA A 246 24.26 13.59 12.16
C ALA A 246 24.42 12.55 13.27
N SER A 247 24.96 11.39 12.93
CA SER A 247 25.30 10.34 13.90
C SER A 247 26.75 10.48 14.38
N GLN A 248 27.03 10.07 15.63
CA GLN A 248 28.40 10.04 16.15
C GLN A 248 29.29 9.04 15.39
N LYS A 249 28.68 8.00 14.81
CA LYS A 249 29.34 6.95 14.04
C LYS A 249 28.67 6.78 12.68
N LYS A 250 29.33 6.03 11.79
CA LYS A 250 28.78 5.67 10.47
C LYS A 250 27.58 4.75 10.64
N GLU A 251 27.67 3.80 11.57
CA GLU A 251 26.64 2.83 11.89
C GLU A 251 25.44 3.49 12.58
N ASP A 252 24.24 2.96 12.33
CA ASP A 252 23.01 3.41 13.01
C ASP A 252 22.76 2.64 14.32
N TRP A 253 23.42 1.50 14.51
CA TRP A 253 23.25 0.60 15.65
C TRP A 253 24.60 0.28 16.30
N ASP A 254 24.60 0.15 17.62
CA ASP A 254 25.76 -0.30 18.38
C ASP A 254 25.91 -1.84 18.37
N GLU A 255 27.00 -2.33 18.96
CA GLU A 255 27.31 -3.77 19.02
C GLU A 255 26.29 -4.61 19.82
N ASN A 256 25.42 -3.97 20.59
CA ASN A 256 24.37 -4.61 21.38
C ASN A 256 22.99 -4.50 20.72
N GLY A 257 22.91 -3.93 19.51
CA GLY A 257 21.66 -3.72 18.80
C GLY A 257 20.83 -2.54 19.32
N ASN A 258 21.42 -1.58 20.03
CA ASN A 258 20.75 -0.32 20.38
C ASN A 258 21.03 0.76 19.34
N ARG A 259 20.04 1.60 19.04
CA ARG A 259 20.22 2.69 18.08
C ARG A 259 21.17 3.75 18.64
N ILE A 260 22.15 4.16 17.83
CA ILE A 260 23.13 5.18 18.23
C ILE A 260 22.44 6.55 18.23
N PRO A 261 22.50 7.32 19.34
CA PRO A 261 21.89 8.64 19.40
C PRO A 261 22.42 9.58 18.31
N GLN A 262 21.51 10.32 17.70
CA GLN A 262 21.83 11.36 16.73
C GLN A 262 22.15 12.69 17.43
N MET A 263 22.85 13.57 16.74
CA MET A 263 23.22 14.90 17.20
C MET A 263 22.57 15.95 16.30
N ALA A 264 22.25 17.10 16.88
CA ALA A 264 21.83 18.28 16.14
C ALA A 264 22.95 19.32 16.18
N MET A 265 23.33 19.84 15.02
CA MET A 265 24.38 20.84 14.86
C MET A 265 23.91 21.96 13.94
N VAL A 266 24.45 23.16 14.14
CA VAL A 266 24.29 24.28 13.20
C VAL A 266 25.54 24.36 12.34
N TYR A 267 25.38 24.21 11.03
CA TYR A 267 26.44 24.34 10.03
C TYR A 267 26.45 25.75 9.44
N ASP A 268 27.63 26.37 9.45
CA ASP A 268 27.88 27.68 8.87
C ASP A 268 28.60 27.53 7.52
N PRO A 269 27.94 27.82 6.39
CA PRO A 269 28.53 27.65 5.07
C PRO A 269 29.67 28.63 4.78
N ALA A 270 29.73 29.78 5.48
CA ALA A 270 30.75 30.80 5.24
C ALA A 270 32.11 30.42 5.85
N THR A 271 32.09 29.72 6.99
CA THR A 271 33.31 29.28 7.69
C THR A 271 33.61 27.80 7.53
N ASP A 272 32.67 27.01 6.98
CA ASP A 272 32.76 25.54 6.86
C ASP A 272 32.96 24.86 8.22
N THR A 273 32.20 25.31 9.21
CA THR A 273 32.28 24.81 10.59
C THR A 273 30.90 24.50 11.14
N THR A 274 30.84 23.59 12.13
CA THR A 274 29.63 23.26 12.87
C THR A 274 29.71 23.75 14.31
N THR A 275 28.56 24.10 14.87
CA THR A 275 28.36 24.34 16.30
C THR A 275 27.34 23.33 16.84
N MET A 276 27.70 22.60 17.88
CA MET A 276 26.80 21.61 18.50
C MET A 276 25.59 22.32 19.13
N LEU A 277 24.38 21.87 18.80
CA LEU A 277 23.13 22.34 19.40
C LEU A 277 22.65 21.33 20.45
N SER A 278 22.69 20.04 20.13
CA SER A 278 22.45 18.93 21.06
C SER A 278 23.33 17.74 20.70
N SER A 279 23.95 17.13 21.72
CA SER A 279 24.78 15.92 21.57
C SER A 279 24.00 14.62 21.55
N SER A 280 22.68 14.68 21.80
CA SER A 280 21.78 13.54 21.78
C SER A 280 20.36 14.02 21.54
N ILE A 281 19.78 13.62 20.41
CA ILE A 281 18.36 13.80 20.11
C ILE A 281 17.72 12.41 20.12
N GLY A 282 16.62 12.26 20.85
CA GLY A 282 15.86 11.01 20.86
C GLY A 282 15.32 10.74 19.46
N VAL A 283 15.41 9.49 19.02
CA VAL A 283 14.76 8.98 17.82
C VAL A 283 14.06 7.72 18.27
N ARG A 284 12.75 7.58 18.03
CA ARG A 284 12.11 6.26 18.18
C ARG A 284 12.76 5.30 17.18
N ASP A 285 12.73 4.00 17.46
CA ASP A 285 13.42 2.99 16.65
C ASP A 285 12.90 2.95 15.20
N ASP A 286 11.64 3.32 14.97
CA ASP A 286 10.93 3.44 13.70
C ASP A 286 11.03 4.83 13.05
N PHE A 287 11.45 5.86 13.81
CA PHE A 287 11.36 7.24 13.38
C PHE A 287 12.57 7.69 12.56
N SER A 288 12.33 8.53 11.55
CA SER A 288 13.35 9.23 10.80
C SER A 288 12.96 10.70 10.65
N TYR A 289 13.88 11.63 10.94
CA TYR A 289 13.66 13.06 10.75
C TYR A 289 13.68 13.44 9.26
N GLN A 290 13.01 12.69 8.39
CA GLN A 290 13.07 12.88 6.93
C GLN A 290 12.48 14.23 6.46
N GLN A 291 11.64 14.88 7.28
CA GLN A 291 10.99 16.15 6.95
C GLN A 291 11.16 17.17 8.07
N LEU A 292 12.29 17.86 8.04
CA LEU A 292 12.65 18.92 8.98
C LEU A 292 12.43 20.29 8.35
N VAL A 293 11.77 21.18 9.08
CA VAL A 293 11.68 22.60 8.71
C VAL A 293 11.87 23.46 9.94
N TYR A 294 12.62 24.56 9.81
CA TYR A 294 12.78 25.54 10.87
C TYR A 294 11.80 26.70 10.67
N SER A 295 11.01 27.01 11.70
CA SER A 295 10.18 28.21 11.73
C SER A 295 10.90 29.33 12.49
N GLU A 296 11.21 30.42 11.79
CA GLU A 296 11.78 31.62 12.42
C GLU A 296 10.77 32.30 13.35
N ALA A 297 9.48 32.29 13.00
CA ALA A 297 8.41 32.91 13.80
C ALA A 297 8.24 32.23 15.17
N LEU A 298 8.47 30.91 15.23
CA LEU A 298 8.34 30.11 16.46
C LEU A 298 9.69 29.85 17.15
N ASP A 299 10.81 30.15 16.49
CA ASP A 299 12.17 29.71 16.88
C ASP A 299 12.22 28.21 17.23
N ALA A 300 11.61 27.39 16.37
CA ALA A 300 11.44 25.97 16.57
C ALA A 300 11.78 25.17 15.31
N VAL A 301 12.39 24.01 15.53
CA VAL A 301 12.57 22.99 14.49
C VAL A 301 11.35 22.08 14.54
N LEU A 302 10.65 21.96 13.42
CA LEU A 302 9.41 21.22 13.27
C LEU A 302 9.66 19.96 12.44
N TYR A 303 8.90 18.91 12.74
CA TYR A 303 8.91 17.65 12.02
C TYR A 303 7.55 16.96 12.10
N CYS A 304 7.26 16.11 11.10
CA CYS A 304 6.10 15.22 11.12
C CYS A 304 6.45 13.96 11.91
N ASP A 305 5.56 13.54 12.83
CA ASP A 305 5.57 12.24 13.50
C ASP A 305 4.19 11.60 13.26
N SER A 306 4.11 10.70 12.27
CA SER A 306 2.84 10.28 11.68
C SER A 306 1.99 11.50 11.25
N THR A 307 0.77 11.63 11.77
CA THR A 307 -0.12 12.78 11.52
C THR A 307 0.20 13.99 12.42
N GLN A 308 1.11 13.88 13.37
CA GLN A 308 1.41 14.95 14.33
C GLN A 308 2.50 15.88 13.80
N ILE A 309 2.33 17.20 13.97
CA ILE A 309 3.42 18.16 13.79
C ILE A 309 4.04 18.44 15.15
N MET A 310 5.22 17.89 15.35
CA MET A 310 6.01 18.06 16.56
C MET A 310 7.06 19.14 16.34
N GLY A 311 7.46 19.81 17.41
CA GLY A 311 8.47 20.84 17.35
C GLY A 311 9.36 20.88 18.58
N THR A 312 10.57 21.37 18.42
CA THR A 312 11.52 21.51 19.52
C THR A 312 12.37 22.76 19.41
N THR A 313 12.60 23.40 20.55
CA THR A 313 13.60 24.47 20.71
C THR A 313 14.85 23.85 21.30
N ASN A 314 15.97 23.88 20.56
CA ASN A 314 17.26 23.31 20.96
C ASN A 314 17.27 21.80 21.26
N PHE A 315 16.27 21.04 20.78
CA PHE A 315 16.20 19.59 20.95
C PHE A 315 16.16 19.10 22.41
N GLN A 316 15.68 19.93 23.35
CA GLN A 316 15.56 19.56 24.76
C GLN A 316 14.23 18.87 25.09
N LYS A 317 13.15 19.31 24.43
CA LYS A 317 11.79 18.78 24.60
C LYS A 317 11.04 18.92 23.28
N ALA A 318 10.36 17.86 22.86
CA ALA A 318 9.41 17.92 21.77
C ALA A 318 8.02 18.33 22.31
N THR A 319 7.33 19.20 21.58
CA THR A 319 5.97 19.66 21.87
C THR A 319 5.13 19.56 20.62
N LEU A 320 3.86 19.20 20.78
CA LEU A 320 2.89 19.16 19.69
C LEU A 320 2.49 20.58 19.26
N TYR A 321 2.44 20.82 17.95
CA TYR A 321 2.06 22.11 17.35
C TYR A 321 0.78 22.07 16.51
N ALA A 322 0.47 20.93 15.88
CA ALA A 322 -0.74 20.74 15.07
C ALA A 322 -0.94 19.25 14.75
N TYR A 323 -2.08 18.91 14.17
CA TYR A 323 -2.32 17.63 13.48
C TYR A 323 -2.56 17.88 11.99
N LEU A 324 -1.96 17.04 11.17
CA LEU A 324 -2.29 16.84 9.77
C LEU A 324 -3.41 15.81 9.65
N PRO A 325 -4.20 15.83 8.56
CA PRO A 325 -5.23 14.81 8.32
C PRO A 325 -4.63 13.44 7.97
N MET A 326 -3.31 13.37 7.74
CA MET A 326 -2.53 12.22 7.32
C MET A 326 -1.04 12.52 7.46
N GLU A 327 -0.20 11.49 7.29
CA GLU A 327 1.24 11.67 7.21
C GLU A 327 1.60 12.61 6.05
N GLY A 328 2.38 13.66 6.35
CA GLY A 328 2.90 14.57 5.34
C GLY A 328 4.15 13.99 4.68
N TYR A 329 4.29 14.11 3.36
CA TYR A 329 5.50 13.72 2.61
C TYR A 329 6.39 14.90 2.20
N HIS A 330 5.78 16.06 2.04
CA HIS A 330 6.47 17.33 1.80
C HIS A 330 5.95 18.39 2.76
N VAL A 331 6.84 19.25 3.26
CA VAL A 331 6.45 20.36 4.16
C VAL A 331 7.13 21.67 3.76
N ALA A 332 6.40 22.77 3.93
CA ALA A 332 6.91 24.14 3.87
C ALA A 332 6.36 24.96 5.04
N ILE A 333 7.08 26.00 5.45
CA ILE A 333 6.65 26.92 6.49
C ILE A 333 6.45 28.32 5.90
N VAL A 334 5.33 28.95 6.25
CA VAL A 334 5.02 30.34 5.91
C VAL A 334 4.58 31.05 7.18
N GLY A 335 5.50 31.78 7.80
CA GLY A 335 5.27 32.39 9.12
C GLY A 335 5.02 31.33 10.19
N ASP A 336 3.82 31.34 10.76
CA ASP A 336 3.33 30.40 11.78
C ASP A 336 2.48 29.27 11.19
N THR A 337 2.42 29.13 9.87
CA THR A 337 1.57 28.15 9.19
C THR A 337 2.44 27.13 8.47
N ILE A 338 2.21 25.84 8.75
CA ILE A 338 2.81 24.75 7.99
C ILE A 338 1.90 24.41 6.80
N VAL A 339 2.51 24.24 5.63
CA VAL A 339 1.88 23.67 4.45
C VAL A 339 2.44 22.27 4.28
N SER A 340 1.57 21.26 4.21
CA SER A 340 1.93 19.87 4.00
C SER A 340 1.29 19.35 2.73
N ALA A 341 1.99 18.48 2.02
CA ALA A 341 1.45 17.79 0.86
C ALA A 341 1.81 16.30 0.90
N ASP A 342 0.85 15.50 0.45
CA ASP A 342 1.03 14.08 0.20
C ASP A 342 0.66 13.77 -1.26
N TYR A 343 1.47 12.94 -1.90
CA TYR A 343 1.33 12.54 -3.30
C TYR A 343 -0.04 11.92 -3.58
N SER A 344 -0.57 11.14 -2.64
CA SER A 344 -1.83 10.43 -2.84
C SER A 344 -3.08 11.26 -2.51
N SER A 345 -2.92 12.46 -1.94
CA SER A 345 -4.00 13.04 -1.16
C SER A 345 -4.41 14.48 -1.42
N GLY A 346 -3.46 15.40 -1.38
CA GLY A 346 -3.81 16.81 -1.35
C GLY A 346 -2.78 17.67 -0.64
N ILE A 347 -3.16 18.93 -0.45
CA ILE A 347 -2.33 19.98 0.13
C ILE A 347 -3.11 20.61 1.28
N PHE A 348 -2.49 20.71 2.45
CA PHE A 348 -3.11 21.14 3.70
C PHE A 348 -2.33 22.28 4.33
N ALA A 349 -3.04 23.21 4.96
CA ALA A 349 -2.44 24.23 5.81
C ALA A 349 -2.94 24.07 7.25
N ARG A 350 -1.99 24.22 8.19
CA ARG A 350 -2.27 24.24 9.64
C ARG A 350 -1.51 25.40 10.29
N THR A 351 -2.23 26.26 11.01
CA THR A 351 -1.59 27.22 11.91
C THR A 351 -1.03 26.47 13.11
N LEU A 352 0.23 26.73 13.40
CA LEU A 352 0.99 26.05 14.44
C LEU A 352 0.78 26.76 15.76
N THR A 353 0.41 26.01 16.80
CA THR A 353 0.25 26.53 18.16
C THR A 353 1.01 25.63 19.13
N GLU A 354 1.98 26.17 19.85
CA GLU A 354 2.75 25.39 20.82
C GLU A 354 1.83 24.77 21.89
N ASN A 355 2.00 23.48 22.16
CA ASN A 355 1.14 22.68 23.03
C ASN A 355 -0.31 22.66 22.54
N TYR A 356 -0.50 22.44 21.23
CA TYR A 356 -1.82 22.33 20.62
C TYR A 356 -2.66 21.27 21.35
N GLN A 357 -3.94 21.60 21.56
CA GLN A 357 -4.92 20.72 22.20
C GLN A 357 -6.17 20.72 21.32
N PRO A 358 -6.41 19.65 20.54
CA PRO A 358 -7.63 19.52 19.75
C PRO A 358 -8.82 19.26 20.68
N ASN A 359 -10.03 19.50 20.17
CA ASN A 359 -11.25 19.21 20.95
C ASN A 359 -11.48 17.70 21.10
N HIS A 360 -11.06 16.94 20.09
CA HIS A 360 -11.22 15.50 19.98
C HIS A 360 -9.93 14.90 19.41
N VAL A 361 -9.50 13.77 19.97
CA VAL A 361 -8.41 12.94 19.43
C VAL A 361 -8.98 11.54 19.25
N ILE A 362 -8.97 11.04 18.02
CA ILE A 362 -9.35 9.67 17.69
C ILE A 362 -8.08 8.87 17.44
N HIS A 363 -7.86 7.90 18.30
CA HIS A 363 -6.73 6.99 18.24
C HIS A 363 -7.10 5.75 17.40
N LEU A 364 -6.35 5.51 16.33
CA LEU A 364 -6.53 4.42 15.39
C LEU A 364 -5.41 3.39 15.53
N SER A 365 -5.74 2.14 15.25
CA SER A 365 -4.77 1.06 15.22
C SER A 365 -5.07 0.05 14.10
N GLY A 366 -4.01 -0.39 13.41
CA GLY A 366 -4.04 -1.43 12.39
C GLY A 366 -4.02 -0.94 10.93
N THR A 367 -4.20 -1.87 10.00
CA THR A 367 -3.77 -1.78 8.59
C THR A 367 -4.52 -0.78 7.69
N SER A 368 -5.71 -0.30 8.07
CA SER A 368 -6.47 0.67 7.25
C SER A 368 -6.72 2.00 7.93
N VAL A 369 -5.73 2.88 7.78
CA VAL A 369 -5.89 4.34 7.93
C VAL A 369 -6.26 4.98 6.57
N TRP A 370 -6.70 4.19 5.59
CA TRP A 370 -6.92 4.62 4.20
C TRP A 370 -8.42 4.81 3.87
N GLY A 371 -8.71 5.56 2.79
CA GLY A 371 -10.08 5.73 2.28
C GLY A 371 -10.95 6.70 3.10
N GLY A 372 -12.11 6.25 3.58
CA GLY A 372 -13.11 7.12 4.21
C GLY A 372 -12.61 7.91 5.43
N ILE A 373 -11.75 7.30 6.27
CA ILE A 373 -11.15 7.97 7.45
C ILE A 373 -10.37 9.21 7.02
N ARG A 374 -9.60 9.09 5.94
CA ARG A 374 -8.83 10.20 5.35
C ARG A 374 -9.75 11.33 4.92
N TYR A 375 -10.86 11.02 4.23
CA TYR A 375 -11.82 12.04 3.82
C TYR A 375 -12.51 12.71 5.01
N TYR A 376 -12.80 11.97 6.08
CA TYR A 376 -13.28 12.54 7.33
C TYR A 376 -12.25 13.51 7.93
N ALA A 377 -10.99 13.10 8.09
CA ALA A 377 -9.94 13.95 8.65
C ALA A 377 -9.68 15.25 7.83
N MET A 378 -9.88 15.19 6.52
CA MET A 378 -9.81 16.38 5.64
C MET A 378 -10.97 17.35 5.83
N ASP A 379 -12.19 16.81 6.04
CA ASP A 379 -13.42 17.59 6.12
C ASP A 379 -13.67 18.12 7.56
N TYR A 380 -13.07 17.47 8.57
CA TYR A 380 -13.15 17.82 10.01
C TYR A 380 -11.77 18.10 10.63
N PRO A 381 -11.06 19.17 10.20
CA PRO A 381 -9.69 19.47 10.64
C PRO A 381 -9.56 19.83 12.14
N GLU A 382 -10.66 20.05 12.85
CA GLU A 382 -10.73 20.25 14.30
C GLU A 382 -10.64 18.97 15.12
N VAL A 383 -10.86 17.81 14.49
CA VAL A 383 -10.71 16.47 15.09
C VAL A 383 -9.35 15.92 14.70
N ALA A 384 -8.53 15.63 15.70
CA ALA A 384 -7.26 14.97 15.46
C ALA A 384 -7.49 13.47 15.24
N VAL A 385 -6.89 12.94 14.17
CA VAL A 385 -6.88 11.50 13.90
C VAL A 385 -5.43 11.05 13.96
N VAL A 386 -5.14 10.09 14.84
CA VAL A 386 -3.78 9.63 15.15
C VAL A 386 -3.71 8.13 14.93
N SER A 387 -2.62 7.65 14.36
CA SER A 387 -2.32 6.21 14.30
C SER A 387 -1.24 5.89 15.33
N ASP A 388 -1.59 5.10 16.35
CA ASP A 388 -0.74 4.96 17.54
C ASP A 388 0.01 3.62 17.63
N SER A 389 -0.40 2.59 16.85
CA SER A 389 0.32 1.32 16.73
C SER A 389 -0.34 0.35 15.76
N ASP A 390 0.45 -0.55 15.18
CA ASP A 390 -0.01 -1.67 14.34
C ASP A 390 -0.46 -2.85 15.23
N ILE A 391 -1.77 -2.95 15.50
CA ILE A 391 -2.43 -4.16 16.02
C ILE A 391 -2.73 -5.08 14.81
N ASP A 392 -1.77 -5.23 13.89
CA ASP A 392 -1.96 -5.85 12.57
C ASP A 392 -2.29 -7.35 12.63
N SER A 393 -2.07 -7.99 13.78
CA SER A 393 -2.25 -9.43 13.96
C SER A 393 -2.60 -9.84 15.40
N ALA A 394 -3.42 -9.03 16.08
CA ALA A 394 -3.56 -9.15 17.53
C ALA A 394 -4.44 -10.31 18.01
N SER A 395 -3.92 -11.00 19.02
CA SER A 395 -4.68 -11.84 19.95
C SER A 395 -5.70 -11.01 20.74
N ALA A 396 -6.73 -11.68 21.29
CA ALA A 396 -7.70 -11.01 22.14
C ALA A 396 -7.05 -10.36 23.37
N GLU A 397 -5.94 -10.92 23.85
CA GLU A 397 -5.13 -10.43 24.95
C GLU A 397 -4.34 -9.16 24.60
N GLU A 398 -3.83 -9.05 23.36
CA GLU A 398 -3.17 -7.82 22.87
C GLU A 398 -4.14 -6.67 22.76
N VAL A 399 -5.32 -6.89 22.16
CA VAL A 399 -6.38 -5.88 22.11
C VAL A 399 -6.82 -5.47 23.52
N ALA A 400 -6.98 -6.43 24.44
CA ALA A 400 -7.35 -6.13 25.82
C ALA A 400 -6.29 -5.28 26.55
N ARG A 401 -5.00 -5.55 26.31
CA ARG A 401 -3.89 -4.74 26.84
C ARG A 401 -3.87 -3.34 26.23
N ALA A 402 -4.07 -3.22 24.91
CA ALA A 402 -4.15 -1.94 24.22
C ALA A 402 -5.32 -1.10 24.76
N PHE A 403 -6.50 -1.69 24.95
CA PHE A 403 -7.65 -0.96 25.50
C PHE A 403 -7.51 -0.59 26.99
N ALA A 404 -6.46 -1.08 27.66
CA ALA A 404 -6.14 -0.77 29.04
C ALA A 404 -5.01 0.27 29.17
N SER A 405 -4.43 0.80 28.07
CA SER A 405 -3.31 1.74 28.10
C SER A 405 -3.66 3.15 28.61
N GLY A 406 -4.93 3.46 28.88
CA GLY A 406 -5.35 4.76 29.40
C GLY A 406 -5.64 5.74 28.27
N ASP A 407 -5.01 6.91 28.30
CA ASP A 407 -5.24 7.99 27.32
C ASP A 407 -4.74 7.63 25.91
N ASP A 408 -3.80 6.69 25.79
CA ASP A 408 -3.26 6.19 24.50
C ASP A 408 -4.01 4.94 24.00
N ALA A 409 -5.22 4.67 24.51
CA ALA A 409 -5.99 3.50 24.10
C ALA A 409 -6.63 3.75 22.73
N PRO A 410 -6.49 2.83 21.75
CA PRO A 410 -7.14 3.00 20.47
C PRO A 410 -8.66 3.04 20.64
N ASP A 411 -9.29 4.01 19.96
CA ASP A 411 -10.74 4.16 19.85
C ASP A 411 -11.31 3.19 18.81
N ILE A 412 -10.58 3.02 17.71
CA ILE A 412 -10.95 2.11 16.62
C ILE A 412 -9.76 1.21 16.31
N VAL A 413 -10.04 -0.08 16.15
CA VAL A 413 -9.09 -1.05 15.65
C VAL A 413 -9.60 -1.57 14.32
N SER A 414 -8.74 -1.51 13.30
CA SER A 414 -8.93 -2.19 12.02
C SER A 414 -8.04 -3.42 11.94
N ALA A 415 -8.59 -4.57 11.59
CA ALA A 415 -7.83 -5.81 11.56
C ALA A 415 -8.45 -6.87 10.64
N TYR A 416 -7.61 -7.80 10.19
CA TYR A 416 -8.02 -8.94 9.40
C TYR A 416 -8.38 -10.15 10.27
N VAL A 417 -9.55 -10.73 10.00
CA VAL A 417 -9.90 -12.08 10.45
C VAL A 417 -9.20 -13.08 9.52
N ASN A 418 -8.59 -14.12 10.08
CA ASN A 418 -7.93 -15.23 9.37
C ASN A 418 -6.77 -14.86 8.40
N SER A 419 -6.04 -13.76 8.66
CA SER A 419 -4.88 -13.34 7.84
C SER A 419 -3.84 -14.45 7.63
N TYR A 420 -3.45 -14.68 6.38
CA TYR A 420 -2.40 -15.61 5.96
C TYR A 420 -0.99 -15.01 6.03
N THR A 421 -0.86 -13.68 6.00
CA THR A 421 0.43 -12.97 5.88
C THR A 421 1.20 -12.86 7.19
N SER A 422 0.54 -13.02 8.34
CA SER A 422 1.19 -12.99 9.65
C SER A 422 1.78 -14.36 10.00
N ARG A 423 3.06 -14.55 9.66
CA ARG A 423 3.85 -15.76 10.00
C ARG A 423 3.85 -16.10 11.50
N ASP A 424 3.54 -15.14 12.37
CA ASP A 424 3.56 -15.28 13.82
C ASP A 424 2.18 -15.38 14.48
N ALA A 425 1.10 -14.95 13.83
CA ALA A 425 -0.27 -15.05 14.35
C ALA A 425 -1.02 -16.20 13.70
N ALA A 426 -0.53 -17.42 13.94
CA ALA A 426 -1.32 -18.60 13.68
C ALA A 426 -2.58 -18.51 14.58
N GLY A 427 -3.69 -18.10 13.96
CA GLY A 427 -4.97 -17.90 14.63
C GLY A 427 -5.85 -16.78 14.04
N GLY A 428 -5.32 -15.67 13.52
CA GLY A 428 -6.14 -14.51 13.13
C GLY A 428 -6.96 -13.89 14.30
N LEU A 429 -7.65 -12.77 14.05
CA LEU A 429 -8.43 -12.08 15.09
C LEU A 429 -9.68 -12.87 15.53
N ALA A 430 -9.74 -13.28 16.80
CA ALA A 430 -10.92 -13.92 17.40
C ALA A 430 -11.99 -12.90 17.84
N ILE A 431 -12.54 -12.12 16.90
CA ILE A 431 -13.44 -10.99 17.16
C ILE A 431 -14.69 -11.37 17.99
N GLU A 432 -15.26 -12.55 17.78
CA GLU A 432 -16.41 -13.02 18.58
C GLU A 432 -16.06 -13.14 20.07
N ARG A 433 -14.83 -13.61 20.40
CA ARG A 433 -14.37 -13.69 21.79
C ARG A 433 -14.17 -12.31 22.39
N LEU A 434 -13.68 -11.35 21.59
CA LEU A 434 -13.57 -9.94 22.01
C LEU A 434 -14.95 -9.37 22.34
N ASN A 435 -15.95 -9.61 21.49
CA ASN A 435 -17.33 -9.18 21.76
C ASN A 435 -17.89 -9.84 23.03
N GLN A 436 -17.71 -11.16 23.21
CA GLN A 436 -18.14 -11.88 24.41
C GLN A 436 -17.49 -11.37 25.70
N LYS A 437 -16.20 -11.00 25.65
CA LYS A 437 -15.47 -10.40 26.77
C LYS A 437 -15.82 -8.90 26.98
N GLY A 438 -16.66 -8.31 26.12
CA GLY A 438 -17.11 -6.93 26.25
C GLY A 438 -16.12 -5.89 25.74
N TYR A 439 -15.24 -6.26 24.81
CA TYR A 439 -14.27 -5.36 24.16
C TYR A 439 -14.80 -4.76 22.84
N CYS A 440 -16.07 -4.95 22.48
CA CYS A 440 -16.63 -4.37 21.26
C CYS A 440 -17.84 -3.51 21.61
N LYS A 441 -17.83 -2.25 21.17
CA LYS A 441 -18.97 -1.34 21.27
C LYS A 441 -20.16 -1.89 20.46
N ASP A 442 -21.38 -1.58 20.90
CA ASP A 442 -22.57 -1.78 20.08
C ASP A 442 -22.61 -0.72 18.99
N LEU A 443 -22.38 -1.11 17.75
CA LEU A 443 -22.42 -0.23 16.59
C LEU A 443 -23.83 -0.06 16.02
N SER A 444 -24.83 -0.83 16.51
CA SER A 444 -26.24 -0.66 16.11
C SER A 444 -26.81 0.71 16.49
N VAL A 445 -26.10 1.45 17.36
CA VAL A 445 -26.40 2.84 17.72
C VAL A 445 -26.17 3.82 16.57
N TYR A 446 -25.33 3.46 15.59
CA TYR A 446 -25.02 4.29 14.43
C TYR A 446 -25.92 3.92 13.25
N PRO A 447 -26.82 4.82 12.79
CA PRO A 447 -27.82 4.48 11.78
C PRO A 447 -27.22 3.98 10.46
N ALA A 448 -26.13 4.58 9.98
CA ALA A 448 -25.50 4.17 8.73
C ALA A 448 -24.82 2.80 8.84
N VAL A 449 -24.15 2.51 9.95
CA VAL A 449 -23.56 1.18 10.22
C VAL A 449 -24.67 0.13 10.25
N LYS A 450 -25.76 0.42 10.95
CA LYS A 450 -26.92 -0.48 11.00
C LYS A 450 -27.49 -0.76 9.61
N ALA A 451 -27.75 0.29 8.83
CA ALA A 451 -28.30 0.15 7.48
C ALA A 451 -27.36 -0.63 6.55
N TYR A 452 -26.05 -0.37 6.64
CA TYR A 452 -25.04 -1.09 5.87
C TYR A 452 -25.00 -2.57 6.23
N VAL A 453 -24.89 -2.90 7.52
CA VAL A 453 -24.83 -4.31 7.98
C VAL A 453 -26.12 -5.06 7.65
N GLU A 454 -27.30 -4.43 7.77
CA GLU A 454 -28.58 -5.02 7.35
C GLU A 454 -28.65 -5.31 5.84
N SER A 455 -27.88 -4.59 5.02
CA SER A 455 -27.80 -4.78 3.56
C SER A 455 -26.85 -5.91 3.13
N LEU A 456 -26.00 -6.42 4.02
CA LEU A 456 -24.98 -7.42 3.68
C LEU A 456 -25.58 -8.79 3.34
N ASN A 457 -24.84 -9.57 2.55
CA ASN A 457 -25.11 -10.99 2.39
C ASN A 457 -25.15 -11.69 3.77
N PRO A 458 -26.07 -12.65 4.00
CA PRO A 458 -26.29 -13.23 5.32
C PRO A 458 -25.03 -13.74 6.02
N VAL A 459 -24.12 -14.37 5.28
CA VAL A 459 -22.86 -14.89 5.82
C VAL A 459 -22.01 -13.82 6.51
N PHE A 460 -21.92 -12.60 5.93
CA PHE A 460 -21.16 -11.49 6.52
C PHE A 460 -21.94 -10.77 7.61
N ARG A 461 -23.24 -10.52 7.39
CA ARG A 461 -24.12 -9.89 8.38
C ARG A 461 -24.13 -10.67 9.69
N ASP A 462 -24.37 -11.98 9.59
CA ASP A 462 -24.54 -12.85 10.75
C ASP A 462 -23.21 -13.05 11.49
N PHE A 463 -22.07 -12.91 10.80
CA PHE A 463 -20.75 -12.97 11.41
C PHE A 463 -20.41 -11.75 12.29
N VAL A 464 -20.93 -10.56 11.97
CA VAL A 464 -20.68 -9.33 12.75
C VAL A 464 -21.82 -8.95 13.70
N THR A 465 -22.85 -9.79 13.79
CA THR A 465 -24.05 -9.58 14.61
C THR A 465 -24.17 -10.68 15.66
N ASP A 466 -24.33 -10.31 16.93
CA ASP A 466 -24.50 -11.30 18.00
C ASP A 466 -25.93 -11.88 18.06
N GLN A 467 -26.13 -12.86 18.94
CA GLN A 467 -27.42 -13.55 19.11
C GLN A 467 -28.58 -12.62 19.56
N ASN A 468 -28.27 -11.42 20.07
CA ASN A 468 -29.25 -10.41 20.49
C ASN A 468 -29.52 -9.36 19.41
N GLY A 469 -28.87 -9.46 18.24
CA GLY A 469 -28.97 -8.46 17.18
C GLY A 469 -28.04 -7.25 17.36
N LYS A 470 -27.06 -7.32 18.27
CA LYS A 470 -26.04 -6.29 18.46
C LYS A 470 -24.99 -6.39 17.35
N ILE A 471 -24.76 -5.30 16.62
CA ILE A 471 -23.67 -5.22 15.64
C ILE A 471 -22.39 -4.85 16.40
N PHE A 472 -21.35 -5.67 16.31
CA PHE A 472 -20.12 -5.46 17.10
C PHE A 472 -18.87 -5.15 16.26
N ALA A 473 -18.97 -5.22 14.93
CA ALA A 473 -17.91 -4.84 14.00
C ALA A 473 -18.51 -4.36 12.67
N LEU A 474 -17.75 -3.55 11.92
CA LEU A 474 -18.05 -3.08 10.58
C LEU A 474 -17.12 -3.81 9.60
N PRO A 475 -17.62 -4.72 8.73
CA PRO A 475 -16.79 -5.31 7.68
C PRO A 475 -16.51 -4.27 6.58
N ILE A 476 -15.27 -4.21 6.09
CA ILE A 476 -14.82 -3.25 5.07
C ILE A 476 -14.52 -3.96 3.74
N SER A 477 -13.81 -5.08 3.81
CA SER A 477 -13.37 -5.84 2.65
C SER A 477 -13.34 -7.34 2.93
N VAL A 478 -13.43 -8.14 1.86
CA VAL A 478 -13.29 -9.60 1.89
C VAL A 478 -12.34 -10.04 0.78
N SER A 479 -11.54 -11.08 1.02
CA SER A 479 -10.65 -11.68 0.03
C SER A 479 -10.40 -13.17 0.33
N GLY A 480 -9.70 -13.84 -0.59
CA GLY A 480 -9.22 -15.21 -0.39
C GLY A 480 -10.25 -16.26 -0.81
N ALA A 481 -10.68 -17.11 0.14
CA ALA A 481 -11.49 -18.32 -0.11
C ALA A 481 -10.79 -19.34 -1.02
N TYR A 482 -9.90 -20.14 -0.43
CA TYR A 482 -9.08 -21.11 -1.15
C TYR A 482 -9.92 -22.23 -1.75
N ALA A 483 -9.80 -22.40 -3.07
CA ALA A 483 -10.52 -23.41 -3.82
C ALA A 483 -9.60 -24.30 -4.65
N PHE A 484 -10.15 -25.44 -5.06
CA PHE A 484 -9.55 -26.30 -6.07
C PHE A 484 -9.93 -25.80 -7.45
N THR A 485 -8.96 -25.59 -8.33
CA THR A 485 -9.21 -25.10 -9.69
C THR A 485 -8.37 -25.80 -10.74
N ILE A 486 -8.88 -25.90 -11.96
CA ILE A 486 -8.21 -26.57 -13.08
C ILE A 486 -7.31 -25.58 -13.83
N ASN A 487 -6.09 -26.02 -14.16
CA ASN A 487 -5.21 -25.39 -15.13
C ASN A 487 -5.72 -25.63 -16.56
N PRO A 488 -6.27 -24.63 -17.26
CA PRO A 488 -6.85 -24.84 -18.58
C PRO A 488 -5.81 -25.24 -19.64
N THR A 489 -4.53 -24.89 -19.45
CA THR A 489 -3.46 -25.26 -20.39
C THR A 489 -3.20 -26.77 -20.32
N VAL A 490 -2.88 -27.27 -19.11
CA VAL A 490 -2.61 -28.70 -18.89
C VAL A 490 -3.85 -29.53 -19.22
N PHE A 491 -5.04 -29.06 -18.84
CA PHE A 491 -6.30 -29.72 -19.13
C PHE A 491 -6.55 -29.88 -20.65
N GLY A 492 -6.25 -28.84 -21.43
CA GLY A 492 -6.38 -28.86 -22.89
C GLY A 492 -5.32 -29.73 -23.58
N GLU A 493 -4.05 -29.62 -23.17
CA GLU A 493 -2.95 -30.39 -23.77
C GLU A 493 -3.05 -31.90 -23.51
N MET A 494 -3.58 -32.29 -22.35
CA MET A 494 -3.87 -33.69 -22.04
C MET A 494 -5.16 -34.21 -22.70
N GLY A 495 -5.95 -33.34 -23.32
CA GLY A 495 -7.23 -33.71 -23.94
C GLY A 495 -8.28 -34.22 -22.95
N LEU A 496 -8.22 -33.76 -21.69
CA LEU A 496 -9.12 -34.20 -20.63
C LEU A 496 -10.49 -33.53 -20.73
N THR A 497 -11.50 -34.18 -20.15
CA THR A 497 -12.85 -33.65 -19.99
C THR A 497 -13.20 -33.47 -18.52
N MET A 498 -14.29 -32.76 -18.21
CA MET A 498 -14.70 -32.59 -16.80
C MET A 498 -15.08 -33.93 -16.14
N ASP A 499 -15.46 -34.94 -16.91
CA ASP A 499 -15.75 -36.29 -16.41
C ASP A 499 -14.48 -37.01 -15.90
N ASP A 500 -13.29 -36.57 -16.34
CA ASP A 500 -12.00 -37.08 -15.88
C ASP A 500 -11.52 -36.43 -14.57
N ILE A 501 -12.15 -35.32 -14.15
CA ILE A 501 -11.70 -34.52 -13.03
C ILE A 501 -12.39 -34.95 -11.74
N PRO A 502 -11.65 -35.25 -10.66
CA PRO A 502 -12.23 -35.62 -9.39
C PRO A 502 -13.00 -34.45 -8.76
N THR A 503 -14.20 -34.72 -8.25
CA THR A 503 -15.07 -33.74 -7.57
C THR A 503 -15.20 -33.99 -6.06
N ASN A 504 -14.55 -35.03 -5.54
CA ASN A 504 -14.44 -35.28 -4.11
C ASN A 504 -13.04 -35.78 -3.75
N PHE A 505 -12.65 -35.60 -2.49
CA PHE A 505 -11.30 -35.87 -2.00
C PHE A 505 -10.91 -37.36 -2.14
N ILE A 506 -11.85 -38.28 -1.96
CA ILE A 506 -11.60 -39.73 -2.12
C ILE A 506 -11.23 -40.05 -3.57
N ASP A 507 -12.01 -39.54 -4.53
CA ASP A 507 -11.70 -39.70 -5.96
C ASP A 507 -10.43 -38.94 -6.36
N LEU A 508 -10.07 -37.85 -5.67
CA LEU A 508 -8.78 -37.15 -5.88
C LEU A 508 -7.58 -38.03 -5.50
N CYS A 509 -7.64 -38.78 -4.40
CA CYS A 509 -6.60 -39.77 -4.06
C CYS A 509 -6.49 -40.86 -5.14
N ALA A 510 -7.63 -41.34 -5.67
CA ALA A 510 -7.64 -42.28 -6.77
C ALA A 510 -7.06 -41.67 -8.07
N PHE A 511 -7.33 -40.39 -8.32
CA PHE A 511 -6.79 -39.65 -9.46
C PHE A 511 -5.27 -39.49 -9.40
N VAL A 512 -4.70 -39.21 -8.23
CA VAL A 512 -3.23 -39.20 -8.05
C VAL A 512 -2.62 -40.58 -8.34
N THR A 513 -3.29 -41.65 -7.92
CA THR A 513 -2.87 -43.02 -8.24
C THR A 513 -2.93 -43.28 -9.75
N ARG A 514 -4.02 -42.87 -10.41
CA ARG A 514 -4.14 -42.95 -11.88
C ARG A 514 -3.02 -42.17 -12.56
N TRP A 515 -2.68 -40.98 -12.08
CA TRP A 515 -1.57 -40.20 -12.63
C TRP A 515 -0.23 -40.92 -12.50
N ASN A 516 0.05 -41.48 -11.33
CA ASN A 516 1.24 -42.29 -11.05
C ASN A 516 1.35 -43.51 -11.99
N ASP A 517 0.21 -44.11 -12.34
CA ASP A 517 0.18 -45.34 -13.12
C ASP A 517 0.15 -45.08 -14.64
N GLU A 518 -0.58 -44.06 -15.08
CA GLU A 518 -0.91 -43.84 -16.49
C GLU A 518 -0.24 -42.59 -17.09
N PHE A 519 -0.05 -41.50 -16.35
CA PHE A 519 0.33 -40.20 -16.94
C PHE A 519 1.77 -39.78 -16.71
N VAL A 520 2.46 -40.33 -15.70
CA VAL A 520 3.80 -39.87 -15.30
C VAL A 520 4.85 -39.97 -16.42
N GLU A 521 4.77 -41.00 -17.28
CA GLU A 521 5.72 -41.19 -18.40
C GLU A 521 5.33 -40.39 -19.65
N ASP A 522 4.04 -40.26 -19.92
CA ASP A 522 3.53 -39.57 -21.11
C ASP A 522 3.56 -38.04 -20.96
N TYR A 523 3.45 -37.53 -19.73
CA TYR A 523 3.39 -36.11 -19.42
C TYR A 523 4.41 -35.70 -18.33
N PRO A 524 5.72 -35.84 -18.59
CA PRO A 524 6.76 -35.64 -17.57
C PRO A 524 6.87 -34.19 -17.06
N ASN A 525 6.39 -33.21 -17.85
CA ASN A 525 6.40 -31.79 -17.52
C ASN A 525 5.18 -31.35 -16.68
N PHE A 526 4.23 -32.26 -16.45
CA PHE A 526 2.99 -31.97 -15.74
C PHE A 526 2.91 -32.74 -14.41
N ALA A 527 2.13 -32.18 -13.50
CA ALA A 527 1.80 -32.81 -12.22
C ALA A 527 0.28 -32.79 -12.00
N PRO A 528 -0.28 -33.73 -11.23
CA PRO A 528 -1.68 -33.67 -10.85
C PRO A 528 -1.97 -32.44 -9.96
N LEU A 529 -1.04 -32.07 -9.07
CA LEU A 529 -1.18 -31.01 -8.06
C LEU A 529 0.03 -30.06 -8.02
N ASP A 530 -0.16 -28.87 -7.44
CA ASP A 530 0.81 -27.76 -7.29
C ASP A 530 2.01 -28.04 -6.36
N SER A 531 2.04 -29.18 -5.66
CA SER A 531 3.14 -29.58 -4.78
C SER A 531 3.60 -31.00 -5.12
N THR A 532 4.89 -31.18 -5.40
CA THR A 532 5.39 -32.33 -6.17
C THR A 532 6.19 -33.35 -5.35
N GLU A 533 6.78 -33.01 -4.21
CA GLU A 533 7.78 -33.92 -3.60
C GLU A 533 7.23 -35.00 -2.65
N LYS A 534 6.13 -34.75 -1.93
CA LYS A 534 5.57 -35.65 -0.90
C LYS A 534 4.06 -35.70 -0.95
N TYR A 535 3.49 -36.55 -1.81
CA TYR A 535 2.05 -36.54 -2.09
C TYR A 535 1.21 -36.94 -0.88
N LYS A 536 1.63 -37.96 -0.11
CA LYS A 536 0.86 -38.37 1.09
C LYS A 536 0.82 -37.29 2.16
N ASP A 537 1.93 -36.57 2.38
CA ASP A 537 1.96 -35.43 3.31
C ASP A 537 1.07 -34.29 2.82
N ARG A 538 1.18 -33.94 1.52
CA ARG A 538 0.34 -32.90 0.92
C ARG A 538 -1.15 -33.24 1.04
N MET A 539 -1.53 -34.46 0.66
CA MET A 539 -2.92 -34.90 0.73
C MET A 539 -3.42 -34.94 2.17
N PHE A 540 -2.61 -35.38 3.14
CA PHE A 540 -3.02 -35.34 4.55
C PHE A 540 -3.27 -33.91 5.06
N ARG A 541 -2.42 -32.95 4.70
CA ARG A 541 -2.63 -31.52 5.06
C ARG A 541 -3.88 -30.95 4.42
N LEU A 542 -4.15 -31.28 3.15
CA LEU A 542 -5.38 -30.91 2.47
C LEU A 542 -6.59 -31.55 3.15
N ALA A 543 -6.53 -32.83 3.50
CA ALA A 543 -7.61 -33.52 4.20
C ALA A 543 -7.94 -32.85 5.53
N LEU A 544 -6.91 -32.51 6.33
CA LEU A 544 -7.10 -31.79 7.59
C LEU A 544 -7.73 -30.41 7.38
N ARG A 545 -7.27 -29.66 6.37
CA ARG A 545 -7.81 -28.34 6.02
C ARG A 545 -9.29 -28.41 5.62
N GLU A 546 -9.62 -29.28 4.67
CA GLU A 546 -10.98 -29.42 4.15
C GLU A 546 -11.95 -30.00 5.20
N TRP A 547 -11.52 -31.02 5.95
CA TRP A 547 -12.32 -31.61 7.03
C TRP A 547 -12.60 -30.61 8.15
N LYS A 548 -11.59 -29.86 8.61
CA LYS A 548 -11.77 -28.77 9.58
C LYS A 548 -12.83 -27.79 9.08
N GLY A 549 -12.72 -27.40 7.81
CA GLY A 549 -13.66 -26.50 7.17
C GLY A 549 -15.09 -27.03 7.12
N TYR A 550 -15.27 -28.29 6.76
CA TYR A 550 -16.57 -28.96 6.76
C TYR A 550 -17.21 -28.99 8.15
N CYS A 551 -16.45 -29.34 9.20
CA CYS A 551 -16.95 -29.31 10.57
C CYS A 551 -17.41 -27.90 10.98
N GLN A 552 -16.64 -26.86 10.62
CA GLN A 552 -17.01 -25.47 10.88
C GLN A 552 -18.29 -25.07 10.13
N ALA A 553 -18.38 -25.36 8.84
CA ALA A 553 -19.53 -25.02 8.01
C ALA A 553 -20.83 -25.74 8.46
N THR A 554 -20.70 -26.91 9.07
CA THR A 554 -21.83 -27.73 9.57
C THR A 554 -22.07 -27.62 11.07
N ASN A 555 -21.36 -26.72 11.77
CA ASN A 555 -21.39 -26.56 13.23
C ASN A 555 -21.16 -27.87 14.01
N GLN A 556 -20.22 -28.69 13.55
CA GLN A 556 -19.75 -29.90 14.24
C GLN A 556 -18.51 -29.62 15.08
N ASP A 557 -18.41 -30.28 16.22
CA ASP A 557 -17.20 -30.24 17.06
C ASP A 557 -16.03 -30.96 16.35
N LEU A 558 -14.83 -30.39 16.48
CA LEU A 558 -13.62 -31.02 15.96
C LEU A 558 -13.25 -32.25 16.80
N HIS A 559 -13.31 -33.42 16.18
CA HIS A 559 -12.97 -34.71 16.78
C HIS A 559 -12.40 -35.65 15.71
N PHE A 560 -11.17 -36.14 15.90
CA PHE A 560 -10.49 -36.95 14.89
C PHE A 560 -11.05 -38.36 14.73
N ASP A 561 -11.75 -38.92 15.73
CA ASP A 561 -12.51 -40.17 15.58
C ASP A 561 -13.84 -39.92 14.84
N ASP A 562 -13.73 -39.31 13.68
CA ASP A 562 -14.83 -38.96 12.78
C ASP A 562 -14.83 -39.91 11.56
N PRO A 563 -16.00 -40.47 11.17
CA PRO A 563 -16.07 -41.40 10.04
C PRO A 563 -15.58 -40.80 8.72
N ILE A 564 -15.85 -39.52 8.45
CA ILE A 564 -15.43 -38.85 7.21
C ILE A 564 -13.91 -38.67 7.23
N PHE A 565 -13.34 -38.20 8.35
CA PHE A 565 -11.89 -38.07 8.48
C PHE A 565 -11.17 -39.42 8.30
N ARG A 566 -11.69 -40.48 8.92
CA ARG A 566 -11.14 -41.84 8.76
C ARG A 566 -11.19 -42.33 7.31
N GLU A 567 -12.28 -42.05 6.59
CA GLU A 567 -12.41 -42.41 5.18
C GLU A 567 -11.39 -41.66 4.30
N MET A 568 -11.22 -40.36 4.50
CA MET A 568 -10.22 -39.55 3.79
C MET A 568 -8.80 -40.07 4.03
N VAL A 569 -8.46 -40.38 5.28
CA VAL A 569 -7.12 -40.91 5.61
C VAL A 569 -6.92 -42.31 5.04
N ALA A 570 -7.94 -43.17 5.05
CA ALA A 570 -7.86 -44.48 4.40
C ALA A 570 -7.61 -44.37 2.88
N ALA A 571 -8.21 -43.38 2.22
CA ALA A 571 -7.95 -43.10 0.80
C ALA A 571 -6.50 -42.64 0.56
N ILE A 572 -5.94 -41.82 1.44
CA ILE A 572 -4.53 -41.40 1.39
C ILE A 572 -3.58 -42.58 1.59
N ASP A 573 -3.88 -43.47 2.53
CA ASP A 573 -3.07 -44.66 2.79
C ASP A 573 -3.03 -45.60 1.57
N ALA A 574 -4.17 -45.76 0.90
CA ALA A 574 -4.33 -46.58 -0.30
C ALA A 574 -3.69 -45.98 -1.57
N MET A 575 -3.44 -44.66 -1.59
CA MET A 575 -2.88 -43.95 -2.73
C MET A 575 -1.46 -44.43 -3.07
N ARG A 576 -1.17 -44.60 -4.36
CA ARG A 576 0.19 -44.86 -4.88
C ARG A 576 0.78 -43.61 -5.51
N CYS A 577 2.04 -43.33 -5.15
CA CYS A 577 2.76 -42.13 -5.58
C CYS A 577 4.26 -42.40 -5.84
N ASP A 578 4.68 -43.66 -5.88
CA ASP A 578 6.08 -44.06 -5.98
C ASP A 578 6.75 -43.62 -7.29
N ARG A 579 6.07 -43.76 -8.44
CA ARG A 579 6.62 -43.38 -9.74
C ARG A 579 6.63 -41.87 -9.93
N ILE A 580 5.57 -41.17 -9.49
CA ILE A 580 5.51 -39.72 -9.60
C ILE A 580 6.50 -39.04 -8.65
N GLU A 581 6.67 -39.53 -7.42
CA GLU A 581 7.68 -39.02 -6.49
C GLU A 581 9.10 -39.31 -6.99
N GLU A 582 9.36 -40.47 -7.61
CA GLU A 582 10.63 -40.73 -8.27
C GLU A 582 10.89 -39.78 -9.44
N SER A 583 9.88 -39.53 -10.27
CA SER A 583 9.94 -38.58 -11.40
C SER A 583 10.14 -37.12 -10.97
N ASN A 584 9.87 -36.79 -9.71
CA ASN A 584 10.06 -35.44 -9.17
C ASN A 584 11.43 -35.24 -8.50
N LYS A 585 12.26 -36.30 -8.38
CA LYS A 585 13.62 -36.17 -7.86
C LYS A 585 14.52 -35.55 -8.91
N LYS A 586 15.23 -34.47 -8.53
CA LYS A 586 16.32 -33.92 -9.34
C LYS A 586 17.35 -34.99 -9.67
N THR A 587 17.70 -35.08 -10.95
CA THR A 587 18.87 -35.86 -11.37
C THR A 587 20.13 -35.00 -11.50
N SER A 588 19.97 -33.66 -11.55
CA SER A 588 21.06 -32.67 -11.53
C SER A 588 20.58 -31.29 -11.06
N ASP A 589 21.51 -30.41 -10.72
CA ASP A 589 21.22 -29.03 -10.28
C ASP A 589 20.74 -28.11 -11.43
N GLU A 590 20.93 -28.51 -12.70
CA GLU A 590 20.51 -27.76 -13.90
C GLU A 590 19.07 -28.07 -14.34
N GLU A 591 18.44 -29.11 -13.77
CA GLU A 591 17.08 -29.53 -14.10
C GLU A 591 16.06 -28.62 -13.40
N SER A 592 15.13 -28.03 -14.17
CA SER A 592 14.04 -27.22 -13.61
C SER A 592 13.11 -28.10 -12.79
N ASP A 593 12.87 -27.73 -11.53
CA ASP A 593 11.92 -28.39 -10.64
C ASP A 593 10.45 -28.19 -11.03
N TYR A 594 10.20 -27.25 -11.94
CA TYR A 594 8.86 -26.76 -12.16
C TYR A 594 8.07 -27.64 -13.12
N LYS A 595 7.15 -28.44 -12.57
CA LYS A 595 6.09 -29.12 -13.32
C LYS A 595 4.80 -28.31 -13.24
N GLN A 596 4.13 -28.13 -14.37
CA GLN A 596 2.85 -27.42 -14.38
C GLN A 596 1.76 -28.31 -13.78
N PRO A 597 1.05 -27.87 -12.73
CA PRO A 597 0.01 -28.68 -12.12
C PRO A 597 -1.29 -28.59 -12.93
N LEU A 598 -2.04 -29.70 -12.99
CA LEU A 598 -3.39 -29.74 -13.53
C LEU A 598 -4.41 -29.12 -12.56
N ILE A 599 -4.30 -29.42 -11.26
CA ILE A 599 -5.19 -28.91 -10.22
C ILE A 599 -4.41 -28.04 -9.25
N PHE A 600 -4.82 -26.78 -9.12
CA PHE A 600 -4.40 -25.89 -8.05
C PHE A 600 -5.28 -26.12 -6.84
N THR A 601 -4.70 -26.11 -5.65
CA THR A 601 -5.40 -26.46 -4.41
C THR A 601 -5.54 -25.27 -3.44
N GLY A 602 -5.29 -24.05 -3.91
CA GLY A 602 -5.28 -22.83 -3.12
C GLY A 602 -5.60 -21.54 -3.87
N SER A 603 -6.34 -21.63 -4.99
CA SER A 603 -6.72 -20.46 -5.79
C SER A 603 -7.73 -19.60 -5.04
N TRP A 604 -7.58 -18.28 -5.09
CA TRP A 604 -8.49 -17.33 -4.44
C TRP A 604 -9.76 -17.16 -5.28
N MET A 605 -10.92 -17.19 -4.62
CA MET A 605 -12.22 -17.02 -5.25
C MET A 605 -12.87 -15.66 -4.95
N LEU A 606 -12.45 -15.01 -3.85
CA LEU A 606 -12.90 -13.68 -3.46
C LEU A 606 -11.82 -12.63 -3.70
N ASN A 607 -12.22 -11.41 -4.06
CA ASN A 607 -11.35 -10.31 -4.47
C ASN A 607 -10.38 -10.71 -5.60
N SER A 608 -10.82 -11.65 -6.44
CA SER A 608 -10.14 -12.10 -7.65
C SER A 608 -10.97 -11.70 -8.86
N TYR A 609 -11.24 -10.40 -8.97
CA TYR A 609 -12.09 -9.84 -10.04
C TYR A 609 -11.40 -9.84 -11.40
N TYR A 610 -10.07 -9.75 -11.39
CA TYR A 610 -9.25 -10.10 -12.54
C TYR A 610 -9.38 -11.59 -12.76
N ASP A 611 -10.11 -11.97 -13.80
CA ASP A 611 -10.50 -13.34 -14.15
C ASP A 611 -9.31 -14.25 -14.59
N GLY A 612 -8.13 -14.10 -13.96
CA GLY A 612 -6.99 -15.00 -14.14
C GLY A 612 -5.60 -14.44 -13.82
N ASP A 613 -5.43 -13.47 -12.91
CA ASP A 613 -4.12 -12.81 -12.78
C ASP A 613 -3.00 -13.67 -12.15
N VAL A 614 -1.80 -13.36 -12.62
CA VAL A 614 -0.43 -13.83 -12.34
C VAL A 614 -0.08 -15.24 -12.82
N THR A 615 -0.98 -16.23 -12.76
CA THR A 615 -0.56 -17.64 -13.00
C THR A 615 -0.92 -18.19 -14.39
N PHE A 616 -2.04 -17.77 -14.99
CA PHE A 616 -2.55 -18.36 -16.25
C PHE A 616 -2.63 -17.38 -17.42
N GLY A 617 -2.59 -16.08 -17.14
CA GLY A 617 -2.99 -15.04 -18.08
C GLY A 617 -4.51 -14.83 -18.05
N LYS A 618 -4.93 -13.58 -18.29
CA LYS A 618 -6.31 -13.08 -18.11
C LYS A 618 -7.40 -13.89 -18.86
N ASP A 619 -7.04 -14.64 -19.90
CA ASP A 619 -7.99 -15.38 -20.74
C ASP A 619 -8.04 -16.90 -20.45
N LYS A 620 -7.31 -17.35 -19.43
CA LYS A 620 -7.21 -18.75 -19.02
C LYS A 620 -7.84 -18.95 -17.65
N MET A 621 -9.15 -18.71 -17.61
CA MET A 621 -9.98 -18.90 -16.43
C MET A 621 -9.78 -20.27 -15.77
N PRO A 622 -9.21 -20.34 -14.56
CA PRO A 622 -9.13 -21.60 -13.86
C PRO A 622 -10.54 -22.02 -13.42
N LYS A 623 -10.98 -23.21 -13.83
CA LYS A 623 -12.34 -23.68 -13.55
C LYS A 623 -12.42 -24.17 -12.11
N LEU A 624 -13.35 -23.61 -11.33
CA LEU A 624 -13.66 -24.08 -9.98
C LEU A 624 -14.08 -25.54 -9.99
N ILE A 625 -13.43 -26.34 -9.15
CA ILE A 625 -13.85 -27.68 -8.78
C ILE A 625 -14.61 -27.55 -7.46
N GLN A 626 -15.89 -27.91 -7.46
CA GLN A 626 -16.70 -28.01 -6.23
C GLN A 626 -16.27 -29.26 -5.45
N MET A 627 -15.07 -29.22 -4.87
CA MET A 627 -14.43 -30.34 -4.19
C MET A 627 -15.14 -30.66 -2.87
N THR A 628 -15.82 -31.80 -2.81
CA THR A 628 -16.41 -32.32 -1.55
C THR A 628 -15.43 -33.25 -0.82
N LEU A 629 -15.71 -33.61 0.44
CA LEU A 629 -14.86 -34.57 1.16
C LEU A 629 -15.09 -35.99 0.65
N THR A 630 -16.37 -36.37 0.59
CA THR A 630 -16.88 -37.62 0.01
C THR A 630 -18.05 -37.32 -0.91
N LYS A 631 -18.52 -38.34 -1.66
CA LYS A 631 -19.66 -38.21 -2.60
C LYS A 631 -20.96 -37.76 -1.94
N ASP A 632 -21.09 -38.00 -0.64
CA ASP A 632 -22.31 -37.71 0.14
C ASP A 632 -22.23 -36.41 0.95
N THR A 633 -21.06 -35.74 0.96
CA THR A 633 -20.88 -34.45 1.64
C THR A 633 -21.21 -33.27 0.71
N ALA A 634 -21.73 -32.18 1.29
CA ALA A 634 -21.95 -30.93 0.57
C ALA A 634 -20.62 -30.19 0.31
N PHE A 635 -20.59 -29.39 -0.76
CA PHE A 635 -19.50 -28.47 -1.04
C PHE A 635 -19.61 -27.23 -0.15
N TYR A 636 -18.50 -26.87 0.51
CA TYR A 636 -18.36 -25.66 1.30
C TYR A 636 -17.06 -24.95 0.95
N LEU A 637 -17.07 -23.62 1.04
CA LEU A 637 -15.95 -22.76 0.70
C LEU A 637 -15.77 -21.72 1.82
N GLY A 638 -14.59 -21.64 2.42
CA GLY A 638 -14.41 -20.76 3.59
C GLY A 638 -13.03 -20.78 4.22
N GLN A 639 -12.19 -21.77 3.86
CA GLN A 639 -10.79 -21.78 4.25
C GLN A 639 -10.05 -20.62 3.56
N GLY A 640 -9.25 -19.89 4.33
CA GLY A 640 -8.49 -18.74 3.81
C GLY A 640 -9.35 -17.55 3.39
N ILE A 641 -10.62 -17.46 3.83
CA ILE A 641 -11.35 -16.18 3.75
C ILE A 641 -10.73 -15.21 4.73
N GLU A 642 -10.31 -14.07 4.22
CA GLU A 642 -9.88 -12.92 5.00
C GLU A 642 -10.98 -11.86 4.97
N ILE A 643 -11.30 -11.31 6.14
CA ILE A 643 -12.25 -10.20 6.26
C ILE A 643 -11.55 -9.09 7.03
N GLU A 644 -11.45 -7.94 6.41
CA GLU A 644 -11.06 -6.72 7.08
C GLU A 644 -12.27 -6.14 7.80
N LEU A 645 -12.12 -5.85 9.08
CA LEU A 645 -13.19 -5.25 9.89
C LEU A 645 -12.66 -4.13 10.77
N MET A 646 -13.53 -3.16 11.07
CA MET A 646 -13.33 -2.18 12.12
C MET A 646 -14.19 -2.52 13.32
N PHE A 647 -13.64 -2.41 14.52
CA PHE A 647 -14.41 -2.47 15.76
C PHE A 647 -13.97 -1.35 16.70
N VAL A 648 -14.94 -0.89 17.50
CA VAL A 648 -14.77 0.30 18.33
C VAL A 648 -14.61 -0.10 19.78
N ASN A 649 -13.63 0.52 20.45
CA ASN A 649 -13.42 0.38 21.88
C ASN A 649 -14.66 0.89 22.63
N PRO A 650 -15.33 0.07 23.46
CA PRO A 650 -16.53 0.48 24.17
C PRO A 650 -16.30 1.59 25.21
N ARG A 651 -15.04 1.91 25.53
CA ARG A 651 -14.66 2.94 26.49
C ARG A 651 -14.43 4.32 25.87
N THR A 652 -14.43 4.44 24.54
CA THR A 652 -14.24 5.72 23.84
C THR A 652 -15.27 6.77 24.28
N THR A 653 -14.82 8.02 24.42
CA THR A 653 -15.66 9.18 24.73
C THR A 653 -16.18 9.88 23.48
N ASP A 654 -15.60 9.63 22.32
CA ASP A 654 -15.77 10.40 21.08
C ASP A 654 -16.83 9.76 20.17
N SER A 655 -17.93 9.32 20.77
CA SER A 655 -18.94 8.47 20.11
C SER A 655 -19.57 9.11 18.86
N ASP A 656 -19.84 10.42 18.90
CA ASP A 656 -20.50 11.11 17.77
C ASP A 656 -19.54 11.27 16.58
N GLU A 657 -18.27 11.58 16.86
CA GLU A 657 -17.22 11.70 15.85
C GLU A 657 -16.92 10.35 15.20
N ILE A 658 -16.87 9.27 16.00
CA ILE A 658 -16.72 7.90 15.49
C ILE A 658 -17.89 7.52 14.59
N GLY A 659 -19.13 7.85 14.95
CA GLY A 659 -20.30 7.58 14.12
C GLY A 659 -20.18 8.22 12.73
N THR A 660 -19.77 9.49 12.70
CA THR A 660 -19.55 10.26 11.46
C THR A 660 -18.37 9.71 10.65
N MET A 661 -17.28 9.32 11.30
CA MET A 661 -16.14 8.70 10.64
C MET A 661 -16.53 7.36 9.98
N LEU A 662 -17.29 6.51 10.68
CA LEU A 662 -17.76 5.23 10.13
C LEU A 662 -18.72 5.44 8.93
N GLU A 663 -19.51 6.52 8.92
CA GLU A 663 -20.31 6.91 7.74
C GLU A 663 -19.43 7.21 6.52
N TYR A 664 -18.34 7.93 6.73
CA TYR A 664 -17.36 8.18 5.68
C TYR A 664 -16.69 6.88 5.21
N VAL A 665 -16.34 5.97 6.13
CA VAL A 665 -15.81 4.64 5.77
C VAL A 665 -16.78 3.90 4.87
N ILE A 666 -18.04 3.74 5.29
CA ILE A 666 -19.09 3.02 4.53
C ILE A 666 -19.29 3.63 3.14
N LYS A 667 -19.35 4.96 3.05
CA LYS A 667 -19.52 5.67 1.77
C LYS A 667 -18.39 5.37 0.79
N ASN A 668 -17.17 5.17 1.30
CA ASN A 668 -15.96 4.99 0.50
C ASN A 668 -15.47 3.53 0.44
N ILE A 669 -16.30 2.54 0.83
CA ILE A 669 -16.03 1.15 0.49
C ILE A 669 -16.06 1.02 -1.03
N ARG A 670 -15.02 0.42 -1.60
CA ARG A 670 -14.88 0.24 -3.05
C ARG A 670 -16.05 -0.55 -3.63
N ASP A 671 -16.48 -0.19 -4.84
CA ASP A 671 -17.64 -0.82 -5.47
C ASP A 671 -17.43 -2.30 -5.77
N GLU A 672 -16.21 -2.73 -6.09
CA GLU A 672 -15.89 -4.14 -6.29
C GLU A 672 -16.12 -4.96 -5.03
N GLN A 673 -15.77 -4.40 -3.86
CA GLN A 673 -16.02 -5.05 -2.56
C GLN A 673 -17.52 -5.14 -2.25
N LYS A 674 -18.31 -4.13 -2.68
CA LYS A 674 -19.78 -4.17 -2.51
C LYS A 674 -20.43 -5.30 -3.30
N VAL A 675 -19.87 -5.70 -4.45
CA VAL A 675 -20.39 -6.84 -5.24
C VAL A 675 -20.42 -8.13 -4.42
N GLU A 676 -19.40 -8.36 -3.60
CA GLU A 676 -19.30 -9.54 -2.73
C GLU A 676 -19.99 -9.32 -1.37
N LEU A 677 -19.85 -8.16 -0.75
CA LEU A 677 -20.36 -7.93 0.60
C LEU A 677 -21.88 -7.69 0.65
N VAL A 678 -22.43 -6.92 -0.28
CA VAL A 678 -23.82 -6.43 -0.24
C VAL A 678 -24.77 -7.41 -0.93
N ALA A 679 -25.88 -7.71 -0.27
CA ALA A 679 -26.90 -8.61 -0.80
C ALA A 679 -27.57 -8.04 -2.05
N GLY A 680 -27.64 -8.87 -3.10
CA GLY A 680 -28.32 -8.51 -4.35
C GLY A 680 -27.57 -7.52 -5.23
N CYS A 681 -26.29 -7.23 -4.95
CA CYS A 681 -25.45 -6.45 -5.86
C CYS A 681 -25.15 -7.29 -7.12
N THR A 682 -25.68 -6.87 -8.27
CA THR A 682 -25.57 -7.59 -9.56
C THR A 682 -24.99 -6.73 -10.68
N THR A 683 -24.54 -5.52 -10.37
CA THR A 683 -24.10 -4.56 -11.39
C THR A 683 -22.64 -4.86 -11.76
N PRO A 684 -22.34 -5.21 -13.03
CA PRO A 684 -20.97 -5.33 -13.50
C PRO A 684 -20.25 -4.00 -13.40
N ILE A 685 -18.94 -4.04 -13.17
CA ILE A 685 -18.09 -2.85 -13.07
C ILE A 685 -17.18 -2.85 -14.30
N GLU A 686 -17.39 -1.88 -15.19
CA GLU A 686 -16.52 -1.68 -16.36
C GLU A 686 -15.13 -1.18 -15.90
N ASN A 687 -14.08 -1.66 -16.56
CA ASN A 687 -12.74 -1.18 -16.36
C ASN A 687 -12.64 0.25 -16.92
N PRO A 688 -12.37 1.25 -16.08
CA PRO A 688 -12.34 2.65 -16.53
C PRO A 688 -11.27 2.92 -17.59
N TRP A 689 -10.17 2.17 -17.56
CA TRP A 689 -9.05 2.34 -18.49
C TRP A 689 -9.25 1.63 -19.83
N TYR A 690 -10.35 0.89 -20.00
CA TYR A 690 -10.55 0.04 -21.19
C TYR A 690 -10.49 0.82 -22.50
N GLU A 691 -11.18 1.96 -22.60
CA GLU A 691 -11.22 2.74 -23.85
C GLU A 691 -9.87 3.40 -24.17
N GLU A 692 -9.13 3.84 -23.14
CA GLU A 692 -7.78 4.38 -23.33
C GLU A 692 -6.81 3.28 -23.75
N GLN A 693 -6.82 2.15 -23.04
CA GLN A 693 -6.02 0.98 -23.36
C GLN A 693 -6.33 0.47 -24.78
N ARG A 694 -7.61 0.45 -25.18
CA ARG A 694 -8.02 0.08 -26.54
C ARG A 694 -7.42 1.00 -27.59
N LYS A 695 -7.45 2.33 -27.38
CA LYS A 695 -6.83 3.30 -28.28
C LYS A 695 -5.30 3.15 -28.34
N GLN A 696 -4.66 2.90 -27.19
CA GLN A 696 -3.22 2.66 -27.13
C GLN A 696 -2.86 1.38 -27.90
N ASN A 697 -3.60 0.30 -27.68
CA ASN A 697 -3.42 -0.96 -28.41
C ASN A 697 -3.64 -0.78 -29.93
N GLU A 698 -4.63 0.02 -30.35
CA GLU A 698 -4.84 0.37 -31.76
C GLU A 698 -3.65 1.16 -32.34
N ALA A 699 -3.05 2.06 -31.58
CA ALA A 699 -1.85 2.80 -31.99
C ALA A 699 -0.61 1.90 -32.09
N ASP A 700 -0.40 1.02 -31.10
CA ASP A 700 0.68 0.04 -31.08
C ASP A 700 0.55 -0.94 -32.24
N LEU A 701 -0.66 -1.35 -32.61
CA LEU A 701 -0.93 -2.17 -33.78
C LEU A 701 -0.45 -1.49 -35.07
N VAL A 702 -0.68 -0.18 -35.21
CA VAL A 702 -0.18 0.59 -36.35
C VAL A 702 1.34 0.67 -36.35
N MET A 703 1.97 0.83 -35.18
CA MET A 703 3.43 0.83 -35.06
C MET A 703 4.04 -0.53 -35.44
N TYR A 704 3.52 -1.64 -34.92
CA TYR A 704 3.97 -2.98 -35.27
C TYR A 704 3.77 -3.28 -36.76
N GLN A 705 2.65 -2.84 -37.34
CA GLN A 705 2.40 -2.98 -38.78
C GLN A 705 3.45 -2.21 -39.60
N LYS A 706 3.79 -0.98 -39.20
CA LYS A 706 4.83 -0.18 -39.85
C LYS A 706 6.21 -0.84 -39.74
N ALA A 707 6.59 -1.33 -38.55
CA ALA A 707 7.85 -2.04 -38.34
C ALA A 707 7.96 -3.27 -39.24
N TYR A 708 6.88 -4.04 -39.38
CA TYR A 708 6.81 -5.17 -40.32
C TYR A 708 6.95 -4.76 -41.80
N ASP A 709 6.34 -3.64 -42.19
CA ASP A 709 6.38 -3.14 -43.56
C ASP A 709 7.77 -2.62 -43.95
N GLU A 710 8.48 -1.99 -43.02
CA GLU A 710 9.82 -1.41 -43.18
C GLU A 710 10.98 -2.40 -42.92
N ALA A 711 10.70 -3.56 -42.30
CA ALA A 711 11.69 -4.57 -41.98
C ALA A 711 12.40 -5.17 -43.21
N SER A 712 13.68 -5.53 -43.02
CA SER A 712 14.44 -6.27 -44.03
C SER A 712 13.85 -7.68 -44.25
N ALA A 713 14.20 -8.32 -45.37
CA ALA A 713 13.69 -9.66 -45.70
C ALA A 713 14.05 -10.73 -44.65
N GLU A 714 15.14 -10.53 -43.90
CA GLU A 714 15.64 -11.43 -42.87
C GLU A 714 14.87 -11.26 -41.55
N GLU A 715 14.42 -10.04 -41.23
CA GLU A 715 13.72 -9.71 -39.98
C GLU A 715 12.19 -9.81 -40.11
N LYS A 716 11.67 -9.80 -41.34
CA LYS A 716 10.23 -9.74 -41.62
C LYS A 716 9.43 -10.88 -40.99
N ASN A 717 10.01 -12.08 -40.85
CA ASN A 717 9.34 -13.19 -40.18
C ASN A 717 9.19 -12.97 -38.67
N ALA A 718 10.19 -12.40 -37.99
CA ALA A 718 10.12 -12.12 -36.56
C ALA A 718 9.08 -11.02 -36.25
N TYR A 719 9.07 -9.94 -37.03
CA TYR A 719 8.04 -8.89 -36.89
C TYR A 719 6.64 -9.38 -37.26
N LYS A 720 6.52 -10.34 -38.19
CA LYS A 720 5.24 -10.97 -38.50
C LYS A 720 4.69 -11.73 -37.30
N GLU A 721 5.54 -12.51 -36.64
CA GLU A 721 5.17 -13.29 -35.46
C GLU A 721 4.71 -12.38 -34.32
N GLN A 722 5.46 -11.32 -34.03
CA GLN A 722 5.06 -10.30 -33.04
C GLN A 722 3.74 -9.63 -33.38
N LEU A 723 3.51 -9.26 -34.64
CA LEU A 723 2.27 -8.64 -35.09
C LEU A 723 1.08 -9.61 -34.99
N ASP A 724 1.27 -10.87 -35.37
CA ASP A 724 0.23 -11.89 -35.30
C ASP A 724 -0.10 -12.26 -33.84
N GLU A 725 0.90 -12.26 -32.94
CA GLU A 725 0.74 -12.43 -31.50
C GLU A 725 -0.01 -11.24 -30.88
N PHE A 726 0.37 -10.01 -31.21
CA PHE A 726 -0.29 -8.81 -30.69
C PHE A 726 -1.75 -8.71 -31.15
N LYS A 727 -2.05 -9.05 -32.41
CA LYS A 727 -3.44 -9.14 -32.90
C LYS A 727 -4.24 -10.18 -32.13
N ARG A 728 -3.64 -11.34 -31.86
CA ARG A 728 -4.28 -12.40 -31.08
C ARG A 728 -4.54 -11.96 -29.65
N TYR A 729 -3.59 -11.28 -29.02
CA TYR A 729 -3.76 -10.66 -27.71
C TYR A 729 -4.95 -9.69 -27.70
N MET A 730 -5.02 -8.75 -28.65
CA MET A 730 -6.13 -7.79 -28.73
C MET A 730 -7.49 -8.47 -28.93
N GLU A 731 -7.57 -9.53 -29.76
CA GLU A 731 -8.81 -10.27 -29.97
C GLU A 731 -9.25 -11.05 -28.73
N GLN A 732 -8.29 -11.65 -28.00
CA GLN A 732 -8.56 -12.45 -26.81
C GLN A 732 -8.92 -11.59 -25.59
N SER A 733 -8.22 -10.47 -25.42
CA SER A 733 -8.38 -9.57 -24.27
C SER A 733 -9.56 -8.59 -24.37
N ALA A 734 -10.16 -8.42 -25.55
CA ALA A 734 -11.16 -7.37 -25.78
C ALA A 734 -12.36 -7.40 -24.83
N GLU A 735 -12.87 -8.59 -24.45
CA GLU A 735 -13.98 -8.70 -23.51
C GLU A 735 -13.51 -8.80 -22.05
N SER A 736 -12.35 -9.43 -21.80
CA SER A 736 -11.81 -9.62 -20.45
C SER A 736 -11.24 -8.33 -19.86
N ASP A 737 -10.61 -7.48 -20.68
CA ASP A 737 -10.10 -6.17 -20.24
C ASP A 737 -11.22 -5.12 -20.08
N ARG A 738 -12.45 -5.40 -20.55
CA ARG A 738 -13.57 -4.46 -20.49
C ARG A 738 -14.12 -4.26 -19.08
N TYR A 739 -14.01 -5.27 -18.21
CA TYR A 739 -14.61 -5.23 -16.88
C TYR A 739 -13.57 -5.41 -15.79
N THR A 740 -13.63 -4.55 -14.77
CA THR A 740 -12.99 -4.84 -13.48
C THR A 740 -13.73 -5.97 -12.78
N VAL A 741 -15.08 -5.96 -12.81
CA VAL A 741 -15.93 -7.04 -12.31
C VAL A 741 -16.90 -7.47 -13.40
N SER A 742 -16.66 -8.65 -13.98
CA SER A 742 -17.42 -9.14 -15.12
C SER A 742 -18.82 -9.67 -14.73
N PRO A 743 -19.81 -9.65 -15.65
CA PRO A 743 -21.09 -10.32 -15.44
C PRO A 743 -20.93 -11.83 -15.13
N ALA A 744 -19.93 -12.49 -15.74
CA ALA A 744 -19.64 -13.89 -15.53
C ALA A 744 -19.13 -14.17 -14.11
N TYR A 745 -18.28 -13.28 -13.59
CA TYR A 745 -17.84 -13.32 -12.20
C TYR A 745 -19.02 -13.21 -11.25
N ILE A 746 -19.89 -12.19 -11.44
CA ILE A 746 -21.08 -11.97 -10.59
C ILE A 746 -21.99 -13.19 -10.59
N GLN A 747 -22.24 -13.78 -11.76
CA GLN A 747 -23.06 -14.97 -11.86
C GLN A 747 -22.44 -16.16 -11.11
N ARG A 748 -21.14 -16.44 -11.33
CA ARG A 748 -20.42 -17.50 -10.61
C ARG A 748 -20.46 -17.26 -9.09
N TYR A 749 -20.29 -16.01 -8.68
CA TYR A 749 -20.35 -15.62 -7.28
C TYR A 749 -21.71 -15.97 -6.67
N GLN A 750 -22.81 -15.55 -7.30
CA GLN A 750 -24.16 -15.76 -6.80
C GLN A 750 -24.63 -17.21 -6.86
N ASP A 751 -24.33 -17.91 -7.95
CA ASP A 751 -24.84 -19.26 -8.19
C ASP A 751 -24.04 -20.35 -7.45
N VAL A 752 -22.74 -20.11 -7.19
CA VAL A 752 -21.82 -21.15 -6.71
C VAL A 752 -21.05 -20.76 -5.46
N ILE A 753 -20.41 -19.58 -5.43
CA ILE A 753 -19.50 -19.19 -4.34
C ILE A 753 -20.30 -18.83 -3.08
N LEU A 754 -21.23 -17.88 -3.19
CA LEU A 754 -22.00 -17.36 -2.06
C LEU A 754 -22.82 -18.44 -1.33
N PRO A 755 -23.51 -19.38 -2.01
CA PRO A 755 -24.26 -20.44 -1.34
C PRO A 755 -23.38 -21.46 -0.58
N ALA A 756 -22.12 -21.62 -1.00
CA ALA A 756 -21.16 -22.51 -0.35
C ALA A 756 -20.34 -21.80 0.75
N LEU A 757 -20.47 -20.47 0.85
CA LEU A 757 -19.58 -19.65 1.67
C LEU A 757 -19.84 -19.82 3.17
N TYR A 758 -18.77 -19.97 3.95
CA TYR A 758 -18.79 -19.84 5.41
C TYR A 758 -17.54 -19.10 5.89
N ILE A 759 -17.65 -18.41 7.03
CA ILE A 759 -16.51 -17.72 7.62
C ILE A 759 -15.88 -18.63 8.68
N GLY A 760 -14.67 -19.09 8.40
CA GLY A 760 -13.89 -19.89 9.33
C GLY A 760 -13.58 -19.12 10.62
N LYS A 761 -13.63 -19.81 11.75
CA LYS A 761 -13.27 -19.25 13.06
C LYS A 761 -11.89 -19.76 13.48
N PRO A 762 -11.09 -18.97 14.23
CA PRO A 762 -9.85 -19.46 14.81
C PRO A 762 -10.07 -20.73 15.62
N THR A 763 -9.38 -21.82 15.27
CA THR A 763 -9.47 -23.09 16.01
C THR A 763 -8.21 -23.38 16.79
N VAL A 764 -8.30 -24.32 17.73
CA VAL A 764 -7.12 -24.79 18.49
C VAL A 764 -6.03 -25.39 17.57
N LEU A 765 -6.42 -25.88 16.39
CA LEU A 765 -5.50 -26.40 15.37
C LEU A 765 -4.67 -25.30 14.70
N ASP A 766 -5.09 -24.05 14.81
CA ASP A 766 -4.50 -22.92 14.11
C ASP A 766 -3.44 -22.19 14.96
N SER A 767 -3.17 -22.56 16.22
CA SER A 767 -2.23 -21.85 17.11
C SER A 767 -0.75 -22.27 16.96
N THR A 768 0.18 -21.31 16.94
CA THR A 768 1.63 -21.55 16.69
C THR A 768 2.25 -22.47 17.74
N ASP A 769 1.96 -22.25 19.02
CA ASP A 769 2.48 -23.06 20.12
C ASP A 769 1.98 -24.51 20.10
N ASN A 770 0.69 -24.73 19.74
CA ASN A 770 0.09 -26.07 19.72
C ASN A 770 0.30 -26.82 18.41
N THR A 771 0.60 -26.12 17.30
CA THR A 771 0.88 -26.77 16.02
C THR A 771 2.20 -27.53 16.02
N SER A 772 3.17 -27.23 16.90
CA SER A 772 4.42 -27.99 16.99
C SER A 772 4.18 -29.47 17.29
N GLY A 773 3.36 -29.76 18.33
CA GLY A 773 3.02 -31.11 18.75
C GLY A 773 2.11 -31.86 17.76
N LEU A 774 1.17 -31.16 17.10
CA LEU A 774 0.33 -31.76 16.07
C LEU A 774 1.13 -31.99 14.77
N LYS A 775 1.99 -31.06 14.35
CA LYS A 775 2.89 -31.22 13.19
C LYS A 775 3.81 -32.43 13.38
N THR A 776 4.40 -32.60 14.58
CA THR A 776 5.19 -33.80 14.88
C THR A 776 4.33 -35.07 14.84
N LEU A 777 3.09 -35.02 15.34
CA LEU A 777 2.19 -36.17 15.31
C LEU A 777 1.79 -36.57 13.89
N VAL A 778 1.49 -35.58 13.04
CA VAL A 778 1.23 -35.75 11.60
C VAL A 778 2.44 -36.35 10.90
N GLN A 779 3.65 -35.84 11.16
CA GLN A 779 4.88 -36.39 10.57
C GLN A 779 5.13 -37.84 11.01
N ARG A 780 4.97 -38.15 12.30
CA ARG A 780 5.10 -39.53 12.81
C ARG A 780 4.10 -40.48 12.16
N TYR A 781 2.88 -40.01 11.89
CA TYR A 781 1.87 -40.79 11.19
C TYR A 781 2.28 -41.04 9.73
N ILE A 782 2.64 -39.98 8.99
CA ILE A 782 3.05 -40.07 7.58
C ILE A 782 4.30 -40.95 7.41
N ASP A 783 5.26 -40.86 8.33
CA ASP A 783 6.47 -41.69 8.35
C ASP A 783 6.20 -43.16 8.75
N GLY A 784 4.94 -43.51 9.06
CA GLY A 784 4.53 -44.87 9.47
C GLY A 784 5.00 -45.27 10.87
N GLN A 785 5.41 -44.31 11.71
CA GLN A 785 5.89 -44.57 13.08
C GLN A 785 4.74 -44.83 14.06
N ILE A 786 3.52 -44.39 13.72
CA ILE A 786 2.29 -44.62 14.50
C ILE A 786 1.14 -45.02 13.58
N THR A 787 0.17 -45.76 14.11
CA THR A 787 -1.06 -46.12 13.38
C THR A 787 -2.07 -44.97 13.38
N LEU A 788 -3.07 -45.02 12.49
CA LEU A 788 -4.18 -44.05 12.48
C LEU A 788 -4.90 -44.00 13.84
N ASP A 789 -5.16 -45.14 14.47
CA ASP A 789 -5.80 -45.18 15.80
C ASP A 789 -4.91 -44.60 16.92
N GLN A 790 -3.59 -44.65 16.77
CA GLN A 790 -2.67 -43.97 17.67
C GLN A 790 -2.68 -42.45 17.41
N PHE A 791 -2.64 -42.04 16.15
CA PHE A 791 -2.77 -40.64 15.73
C PHE A 791 -4.06 -40.03 16.28
N ILE A 792 -5.22 -40.63 16.01
CA ILE A 792 -6.54 -40.13 16.43
C ILE A 792 -6.59 -39.96 17.95
N ARG A 793 -6.18 -40.99 18.72
CA ARG A 793 -6.19 -40.90 20.19
C ARG A 793 -5.28 -39.81 20.74
N GLU A 794 -4.07 -39.68 20.20
CA GLU A 794 -3.12 -38.65 20.62
C GLU A 794 -3.59 -37.24 20.21
N ALA A 795 -4.17 -37.10 19.02
CA ALA A 795 -4.68 -35.84 18.48
C ALA A 795 -5.93 -35.37 19.25
N ASP A 796 -6.90 -36.25 19.50
CA ASP A 796 -8.08 -35.94 20.33
C ASP A 796 -7.71 -35.65 21.78
N GLY A 797 -6.74 -36.38 22.32
CA GLY A 797 -6.20 -36.10 23.65
C GLY A 797 -5.63 -34.68 23.75
N LYS A 798 -4.90 -34.24 22.72
CA LYS A 798 -4.39 -32.87 22.63
C LYS A 798 -5.51 -31.85 22.48
N LEU A 799 -6.48 -32.08 21.59
CA LEU A 799 -7.65 -31.20 21.41
C LEU A 799 -8.38 -30.97 22.74
N ARG A 800 -8.64 -32.04 23.50
CA ARG A 800 -9.32 -31.96 24.80
C ARG A 800 -8.51 -31.19 25.85
N MET A 801 -7.19 -31.39 25.92
CA MET A 801 -6.33 -30.65 26.85
C MET A 801 -6.36 -29.15 26.56
N ILE A 802 -6.26 -28.77 25.28
CA ILE A 802 -6.26 -27.36 24.86
C ILE A 802 -7.64 -26.71 25.10
N GLN A 803 -8.74 -27.45 24.92
CA GLN A 803 -10.08 -26.97 25.26
C GLN A 803 -10.24 -26.69 26.76
N LEU A 804 -9.58 -27.48 27.63
CA LEU A 804 -9.61 -27.28 29.09
C LEU A 804 -8.73 -26.12 29.55
N GLU A 805 -7.66 -25.79 28.82
CA GLU A 805 -6.77 -24.66 29.14
C GLU A 805 -7.32 -23.30 28.69
N ASN A 806 -8.27 -23.28 27.74
CA ASN A 806 -8.90 -22.07 27.19
C ASN A 806 -10.28 -21.74 27.82
N GLN A 807 -10.71 -22.48 28.84
CA GLN A 807 -11.84 -22.14 29.72
C GLN A 807 -11.35 -21.30 30.90
#